data_AF-A0A842H8A6-F1
#
_entry.id   AF-A0A842H8A6-F1
#
_cell.length_a   1.000
_cell.length_b   1.000
_cell.length_c   1.000
_cell.angle_alpha   90.00
_cell.angle_beta   90.00
_cell.angle_gamma   90.00
#
_symmetry.space_group_name_H-M   'P 1'
#
loop_
_entity.id
_entity.type
_entity.pdbx_description
1 polymer ?
#
loop_
_entity_poly.entity_id
_entity_poly.type
_entity_poly.pdbx_seq_one_letter_code
_entity_poly.pdbx_strand_id
1 'polypeptide(L)'
;MAIEAALIQHSLPLLRGRSIERILAEEAGKGRSTFISQEPVSVTPPCRSLRNMGENHVPEPNVSHDYQSFRIWMSPGYEFDWVRSERFIKELLAVKGPVLFEIYGNEAGIQLQFGVSRADVDAVQVAFTAEHSTCQLTRANTCRFRNHLTQSSHFAFRDYYPVSVYHENLTCSSEFRYTPLEALLCALGRLPEDTTGFYQCIMQPATGVWHENVAVLYDLHYLHSSYREGNAPRYGMQLPSSELHMQAQRMERKAHPDKPMFAAALRIGVVSDTPISAAMMQSLCSFTGLFQHGSRALAYLSERDYSLSTDSQCRMLELGAVHRHGFIVNSQELAGLVHLFDSKVVAEHRLPIEFNTTLSPDPGELSEGVVIGMARSNGEDVPVCIASQLRERSVHLIGVSGSGKTSVMVNMALQDAGAGQGVVFIDPHGDAVRDILARLSEQELERTIWFDPGDPDYVPLWNPLALGAGANAHRLADDLLSSIERVSTAWGDRLAHILRNGLLGLIQAKPDATLSDLYDLIRKDSPEAKRLRTLIVNNATDETVRNFWKVDFLKDYQKGDLAAPKHKLHKLISSQPVFCQSECRINLPTIMNEGRILLVDLSSVGAETRKHLGSFMLTQVMIAALARSKVPYTERKPFGVFLDEAHLFVGPETIEDMIAQTRKYRIRLTLAHQYLKQFGRAAQIDALSTVGSTLIGRIDRNDAGYFAKDLSVHGITADNLVGLKKYHMVARLDTCVCTLKTRPLPEPVHTDLRGIIQDSYRKYYTPAKRRRQAGNGSSSAKSADEEFFYDEF
;
A
#
# COMPACT_ATOMS: atom_id res chain seq x y z
N MET A 1 42.24 59.16 59.72
CA MET A 1 41.81 57.80 59.35
C MET A 1 40.31 57.54 59.56
N ALA A 2 39.67 57.88 60.69
CA ALA A 2 38.24 57.56 60.90
C ALA A 2 37.23 58.39 60.07
N ILE A 3 37.52 59.66 59.78
CA ILE A 3 36.61 60.55 59.04
C ILE A 3 36.65 60.29 57.53
N GLU A 4 37.83 60.02 56.95
CA GLU A 4 37.98 59.66 55.54
C GLU A 4 37.33 58.31 55.21
N ALA A 5 37.48 57.31 56.08
CA ALA A 5 36.81 56.03 55.89
C ALA A 5 35.28 56.15 55.95
N ALA A 6 34.75 57.01 56.83
CA ALA A 6 33.32 57.31 56.91
C ALA A 6 32.81 58.10 55.70
N LEU A 7 33.59 59.06 55.17
CA LEU A 7 33.27 59.80 53.94
C LEU A 7 33.31 58.90 52.70
N ILE A 8 34.25 57.95 52.63
CA ILE A 8 34.31 56.94 51.55
C ILE A 8 33.12 55.98 51.65
N GLN A 9 32.72 55.53 52.83
CA GLN A 9 31.52 54.70 53.03
C GLN A 9 30.23 55.45 52.68
N HIS A 10 30.11 56.74 53.04
CA HIS A 10 28.94 57.55 52.70
C HIS A 10 28.85 57.93 51.22
N SER A 11 29.98 58.05 50.53
CA SER A 11 30.04 58.37 49.09
C SER A 11 29.99 57.15 48.18
N LEU A 12 30.24 55.94 48.71
CA LEU A 12 30.19 54.68 47.95
C LEU A 12 28.86 54.44 47.20
N PRO A 13 27.67 54.68 47.79
CA PRO A 13 26.40 54.52 47.08
C PRO A 13 26.22 55.53 45.95
N LEU A 14 26.68 56.77 46.15
CA LEU A 14 26.62 57.85 45.15
C LEU A 14 27.61 57.61 44.00
N LEU A 15 28.81 57.11 44.31
CA LEU A 15 29.80 56.70 43.32
C LEU A 15 29.29 55.50 42.50
N ARG A 16 28.66 54.51 43.16
CA ARG A 16 28.01 53.38 42.48
C ARG A 16 26.85 53.82 41.60
N GLY A 17 26.00 54.75 42.08
CA GLY A 17 24.91 55.33 41.29
C GLY A 17 25.43 56.02 40.02
N ARG A 18 26.44 56.89 40.16
CA ARG A 18 27.08 57.56 39.01
C ARG A 18 27.79 56.60 38.05
N SER A 19 28.39 55.53 38.55
CA SER A 19 29.01 54.51 37.70
C SER A 19 27.97 53.71 36.91
N ILE A 20 26.84 53.36 37.53
CA ILE A 20 25.71 52.72 36.84
C ILE A 20 25.13 53.67 35.79
N GLU A 21 24.93 54.95 36.12
CA GLU A 21 24.47 55.96 35.17
C GLU A 21 25.44 56.13 33.99
N ARG A 22 26.76 56.09 34.22
CA ARG A 22 27.76 56.16 33.14
C ARG A 22 27.71 54.94 32.23
N ILE A 23 27.61 53.74 32.79
CA ILE A 23 27.52 52.49 32.02
C ILE A 23 26.21 52.47 31.21
N LEU A 24 25.09 52.86 31.83
CA LEU A 24 23.82 52.98 31.13
C LEU A 24 23.89 54.03 30.00
N ALA A 25 24.57 55.16 30.21
CA ALA A 25 24.77 56.16 29.16
C ALA A 25 25.66 55.66 28.01
N GLU A 26 26.71 54.89 28.30
CA GLU A 26 27.56 54.25 27.27
C GLU A 26 26.77 53.21 26.47
N GLU A 27 25.91 52.42 27.12
CA GLU A 27 25.06 51.44 26.44
C GLU A 27 23.91 52.10 25.64
N ALA A 28 23.33 53.20 26.14
CA ALA A 28 22.39 54.03 25.39
C ALA A 28 23.05 54.62 24.12
N GLY A 29 24.32 55.03 24.22
CA GLY A 29 25.11 55.49 23.08
C GLY A 29 25.34 54.43 21.99
N LYS A 30 25.26 53.14 22.34
CA LYS A 30 25.29 52.01 21.41
C LYS A 30 23.90 51.67 20.83
N GLY A 31 22.88 52.47 21.11
CA GLY A 31 21.50 52.27 20.64
C GLY A 31 20.70 51.24 21.44
N ARG A 32 21.18 50.84 22.64
CA ARG A 32 20.54 49.82 23.48
C ARG A 32 19.56 50.45 24.48
N SER A 33 18.47 49.73 24.79
CA SER A 33 17.53 50.13 25.85
C SER A 33 18.20 50.02 27.22
N THR A 34 18.21 51.11 27.98
CA THR A 34 18.77 51.19 29.33
C THR A 34 17.75 50.86 30.43
N PHE A 35 16.55 50.42 30.04
CA PHE A 35 15.47 50.18 30.97
C PHE A 35 15.73 48.90 31.78
N ILE A 36 16.18 49.05 33.02
CA ILE A 36 16.22 47.96 33.99
C ILE A 36 14.83 47.88 34.63
N SER A 37 14.13 46.75 34.42
CA SER A 37 12.82 46.51 35.03
C SER A 37 12.90 46.70 36.55
N GLN A 38 11.98 47.51 37.11
CA GLN A 38 11.91 47.73 38.57
C GLN A 38 11.45 46.49 39.33
N GLU A 39 10.70 45.61 38.66
CA GLU A 39 10.47 44.27 39.15
C GLU A 39 11.64 43.39 38.69
N PRO A 40 12.38 42.73 39.61
CA PRO A 40 13.32 41.72 39.19
C PRO A 40 12.53 40.70 38.38
N VAL A 41 12.89 40.52 37.11
CA VAL A 41 12.49 39.32 36.37
C VAL A 41 13.13 38.20 37.16
N SER A 42 12.40 37.64 38.11
CA SER A 42 12.97 36.60 38.95
C SER A 42 13.29 35.47 38.00
N VAL A 43 14.57 35.13 37.92
CA VAL A 43 15.03 34.04 37.05
C VAL A 43 14.19 32.81 37.36
N THR A 44 13.78 32.63 38.61
CA THR A 44 12.72 31.73 39.06
C THR A 44 11.45 32.50 39.44
N PRO A 45 10.35 32.48 38.65
CA PRO A 45 9.05 32.87 39.20
C PRO A 45 8.79 32.02 40.44
N PRO A 46 8.35 32.61 41.57
CA PRO A 46 8.06 31.83 42.76
C PRO A 46 6.99 30.79 42.40
N CYS A 47 7.32 29.50 42.54
CA CYS A 47 6.35 28.42 42.45
C CYS A 47 5.43 28.52 43.68
N ARG A 48 4.44 29.43 43.63
CA ARG A 48 3.34 29.42 44.59
C ARG A 48 2.45 28.24 44.21
N SER A 49 2.23 27.33 45.17
CA SER A 49 1.20 26.31 45.01
C SER A 49 -0.12 27.02 44.68
N LEU A 50 -0.72 26.66 43.54
CA LEU A 50 -2.00 27.23 43.09
C LEU A 50 -3.11 26.99 44.14
N ARG A 51 -2.95 26.00 45.03
CA ARG A 51 -3.82 25.77 46.22
C ARG A 51 -4.03 26.96 47.13
N ASN A 52 -3.05 27.87 47.21
CA ASN A 52 -3.12 29.03 48.12
C ASN A 52 -3.68 30.29 47.44
N MET A 53 -4.00 30.22 46.14
CA MET A 53 -4.70 31.26 45.39
C MET A 53 -6.18 30.85 45.34
N GLY A 54 -7.09 31.70 45.83
CA GLY A 54 -8.53 31.46 45.63
C GLY A 54 -8.89 31.45 44.14
N GLU A 55 -10.03 30.86 43.75
CA GLU A 55 -10.48 30.76 42.34
C GLU A 55 -10.40 32.10 41.58
N ASN A 56 -10.66 33.22 42.26
CA ASN A 56 -10.59 34.59 41.71
C ASN A 56 -9.16 35.12 41.46
N HIS A 57 -8.10 34.34 41.72
CA HIS A 57 -6.68 34.74 41.54
C HIS A 57 -5.90 33.80 40.60
N VAL A 58 -6.56 32.79 40.03
CA VAL A 58 -5.95 32.02 38.94
C VAL A 58 -5.99 32.90 37.68
N PRO A 59 -4.85 33.19 37.04
CA PRO A 59 -4.84 33.98 35.81
C PRO A 59 -5.81 33.37 34.80
N GLU A 60 -6.64 34.21 34.18
CA GLU A 60 -7.44 33.76 33.02
C GLU A 60 -6.48 33.11 32.01
N PRO A 61 -6.85 31.95 31.45
CA PRO A 61 -6.01 31.33 30.45
C PRO A 61 -5.80 32.35 29.33
N ASN A 62 -4.60 32.42 28.76
CA ASN A 62 -4.36 33.20 27.56
C ASN A 62 -5.14 32.54 26.40
N VAL A 63 -6.45 32.80 26.29
CA VAL A 63 -7.34 32.19 25.30
C VAL A 63 -7.46 33.13 24.11
N SER A 64 -6.88 32.73 22.98
CA SER A 64 -7.56 32.78 21.66
C SER A 64 -6.62 32.24 20.57
N HIS A 65 -6.43 30.93 20.51
CA HIS A 65 -5.87 30.34 19.29
C HIS A 65 -6.87 29.28 18.85
N ASP A 66 -7.56 29.58 17.75
CA ASP A 66 -8.35 28.60 16.99
C ASP A 66 -7.34 27.59 16.43
N TYR A 67 -7.00 26.60 17.25
CA TYR A 67 -6.00 25.61 16.88
C TYR A 67 -6.58 24.66 15.84
N GLN A 68 -5.86 24.51 14.75
CA GLN A 68 -6.08 23.47 13.79
C GLN A 68 -5.17 22.29 14.15
N SER A 69 -5.77 21.13 14.38
CA SER A 69 -5.04 19.90 14.64
C SER A 69 -4.58 19.26 13.32
N PHE A 70 -3.34 18.78 13.30
CA PHE A 70 -2.73 18.04 12.20
C PHE A 70 -2.22 16.71 12.71
N ARG A 71 -2.71 15.61 12.17
CA ARG A 71 -2.19 14.27 12.45
C ARG A 71 -0.88 14.09 11.69
N ILE A 72 0.10 13.49 12.35
CA ILE A 72 1.38 13.13 11.76
C ILE A 72 1.31 11.68 11.25
N TRP A 73 1.62 11.49 9.97
CA TRP A 73 1.75 10.20 9.33
C TRP A 73 3.21 9.89 9.06
N MET A 74 3.74 8.91 9.77
CA MET A 74 5.13 8.46 9.62
C MET A 74 5.26 7.49 8.44
N SER A 75 6.40 7.45 7.76
CA SER A 75 6.67 6.42 6.74
C SER A 75 7.23 5.13 7.37
N PRO A 76 6.92 3.93 6.83
CA PRO A 76 7.48 2.66 7.29
C PRO A 76 9.01 2.58 7.18
N GLY A 77 9.63 3.42 6.36
CA GLY A 77 11.09 3.52 6.20
C GLY A 77 11.70 4.82 6.75
N TYR A 78 10.99 5.53 7.63
CA TYR A 78 11.51 6.77 8.21
C TYR A 78 12.70 6.52 9.13
N GLU A 79 13.86 7.07 8.75
CA GLU A 79 15.07 7.06 9.57
C GLU A 79 15.14 8.34 10.42
N PHE A 80 15.34 8.16 11.72
CA PHE A 80 15.40 9.27 12.66
C PHE A 80 16.78 9.94 12.68
N ASP A 81 16.77 11.28 12.69
CA ASP A 81 17.98 12.10 12.78
C ASP A 81 17.75 13.30 13.73
N TRP A 82 18.63 13.43 14.71
CA TRP A 82 18.63 14.54 15.67
C TRP A 82 18.89 15.89 15.00
N VAL A 83 19.70 15.94 13.95
CA VAL A 83 20.04 17.18 13.25
C VAL A 83 18.81 17.74 12.55
N ARG A 84 18.06 16.90 11.83
CA ARG A 84 16.80 17.29 11.18
C ARG A 84 15.74 17.71 12.20
N SER A 85 15.67 17.01 13.33
CA SER A 85 14.75 17.36 14.41
C SER A 85 15.08 18.74 15.00
N GLU A 86 16.36 19.04 15.25
CA GLU A 86 16.76 20.37 15.72
C GLU A 86 16.50 21.46 14.66
N ARG A 87 16.74 21.19 13.37
CA ARG A 87 16.45 22.12 12.28
C ARG A 87 14.96 22.45 12.18
N PHE A 88 14.09 21.43 12.27
CA PHE A 88 12.65 21.63 12.32
C PHE A 88 12.26 22.59 13.45
N ILE A 89 12.78 22.37 14.66
CA ILE A 89 12.54 23.26 15.80
C ILE A 89 13.04 24.69 15.53
N LYS A 90 14.20 24.87 14.87
CA LYS A 90 14.70 26.21 14.51
C LYS A 90 13.80 26.92 13.50
N GLU A 91 13.24 26.20 12.53
CA GLU A 91 12.31 26.76 11.55
C GLU A 91 10.99 27.22 12.18
N LEU A 92 10.60 26.67 13.34
CA LEU A 92 9.46 27.16 14.12
C LEU A 92 9.65 28.57 14.69
N LEU A 93 10.82 29.19 14.59
CA LEU A 93 10.99 30.62 14.89
C LEU A 93 10.09 31.54 14.07
N ALA A 94 9.64 31.09 12.89
CA ALA A 94 8.72 31.85 12.03
C ALA A 94 7.29 31.91 12.60
N VAL A 95 6.95 31.04 13.55
CA VAL A 95 5.61 30.91 14.14
C VAL A 95 5.39 31.98 15.21
N LYS A 96 4.22 32.63 15.20
CA LYS A 96 3.88 33.66 16.19
C LYS A 96 3.15 33.11 17.41
N GLY A 97 2.27 32.13 17.17
CA GLY A 97 1.50 31.47 18.23
C GLY A 97 2.23 30.32 18.92
N PRO A 98 1.68 29.80 20.02
CA PRO A 98 2.06 28.50 20.55
C PRO A 98 1.82 27.37 19.53
N VAL A 99 2.72 26.38 19.52
CA VAL A 99 2.59 25.10 18.82
C VAL A 99 2.44 24.01 19.86
N LEU A 100 1.43 23.17 19.68
CA LEU A 100 1.13 22.03 20.54
C LEU A 100 1.64 20.76 19.86
N PHE A 101 2.48 19.98 20.54
CA PHE A 101 2.87 18.65 20.10
C PHE A 101 2.29 17.60 21.06
N GLU A 102 1.55 16.65 20.51
CA GLU A 102 0.81 15.67 21.29
C GLU A 102 1.03 14.24 20.79
N ILE A 103 1.23 13.32 21.73
CA ILE A 103 1.22 11.88 21.49
C ILE A 103 0.17 11.28 22.41
N TYR A 104 -0.78 10.54 21.86
CA TYR A 104 -1.85 9.94 22.66
C TYR A 104 -2.26 8.59 22.10
N GLY A 105 -2.85 7.75 22.94
CA GLY A 105 -3.36 6.46 22.53
C GLY A 105 -3.25 5.39 23.60
N ASN A 106 -3.44 4.16 23.13
CA ASN A 106 -3.46 2.95 23.94
C ASN A 106 -3.13 1.71 23.08
N GLU A 107 -3.40 0.50 23.58
CA GLU A 107 -3.17 -0.75 22.84
C GLU A 107 -3.93 -0.85 21.51
N ALA A 108 -5.07 -0.15 21.36
CA ALA A 108 -5.82 -0.13 20.10
C ALA A 108 -5.18 0.77 19.03
N GLY A 109 -4.42 1.79 19.44
CA GLY A 109 -3.82 2.75 18.51
C GLY A 109 -3.12 3.91 19.19
N ILE A 110 -1.91 4.24 18.73
CA ILE A 110 -1.15 5.44 19.14
C ILE A 110 -1.07 6.41 17.97
N GLN A 111 -1.31 7.69 18.25
CA GLN A 111 -1.32 8.78 17.27
C GLN A 111 -0.45 9.94 17.74
N LEU A 112 0.17 10.62 16.78
CA LEU A 112 0.91 11.85 16.97
C LEU A 112 0.21 13.00 16.25
N GLN A 113 0.18 14.17 16.87
CA GLN A 113 -0.44 15.35 16.26
C GLN A 113 0.26 16.65 16.65
N PHE A 114 0.12 17.66 15.78
CA PHE A 114 0.37 19.04 16.09
C PHE A 114 -0.94 19.82 16.24
N GLY A 115 -1.03 20.74 17.19
CA GLY A 115 -2.04 21.79 17.24
C GLY A 115 -1.37 23.12 16.92
N VAL A 116 -1.80 23.77 15.84
CA VAL A 116 -1.18 25.01 15.34
C VAL A 116 -2.24 26.08 15.16
N SER A 117 -1.91 27.32 15.51
CA SER A 117 -2.77 28.47 15.22
C SER A 117 -3.01 28.60 13.70
N ARG A 118 -4.23 28.92 13.26
CA ARG A 118 -4.56 29.08 11.83
C ARG A 118 -3.60 30.00 11.06
N ALA A 119 -3.08 31.04 11.70
CA ALA A 119 -2.15 31.99 11.07
C ALA A 119 -0.76 31.40 10.78
N ASP A 120 -0.39 30.32 11.47
CA ASP A 120 0.96 29.74 11.44
C ASP A 120 0.99 28.34 10.78
N VAL A 121 -0.14 27.87 10.25
CA VAL A 121 -0.29 26.54 9.63
C VAL A 121 0.72 26.33 8.51
N ASP A 122 0.80 27.27 7.57
CA ASP A 122 1.66 27.12 6.39
C ASP A 122 3.14 27.07 6.79
N ALA A 123 3.54 27.86 7.80
CA ALA A 123 4.91 27.88 8.30
C ALA A 123 5.30 26.52 8.91
N VAL A 124 4.42 25.94 9.74
CA VAL A 124 4.68 24.62 10.34
C VAL A 124 4.66 23.51 9.30
N GLN A 125 3.75 23.55 8.32
CA GLN A 125 3.69 22.54 7.27
C GLN A 125 4.94 22.56 6.38
N VAL A 126 5.38 23.74 5.96
CA VAL A 126 6.61 23.90 5.16
C VAL A 126 7.82 23.38 5.94
N ALA A 127 7.95 23.79 7.20
CA ALA A 127 9.06 23.34 8.05
C ALA A 127 9.07 21.82 8.25
N PHE A 128 7.89 21.24 8.50
CA PHE A 128 7.76 19.80 8.69
C PHE A 128 8.10 19.02 7.41
N THR A 129 7.57 19.43 6.25
CA THR A 129 7.83 18.74 4.99
C THR A 129 9.29 18.88 4.53
N ALA A 130 9.95 20.00 4.83
CA ALA A 130 11.36 20.21 4.50
C ALA A 130 12.28 19.22 5.23
N GLU A 131 12.07 19.04 6.54
CA GLU A 131 12.95 18.20 7.37
C GLU A 131 12.49 16.74 7.42
N HIS A 132 11.18 16.48 7.33
CA HIS A 132 10.56 15.16 7.36
C HIS A 132 9.90 14.80 6.03
N SER A 133 10.67 14.82 4.93
CA SER A 133 10.17 14.64 3.56
C SER A 133 9.41 13.33 3.28
N THR A 134 9.62 12.28 4.06
CA THR A 134 8.90 11.00 3.94
C THR A 134 7.67 10.91 4.84
N CYS A 135 7.43 11.89 5.72
CA CYS A 135 6.26 11.96 6.58
C CYS A 135 5.26 12.98 6.02
N GLN A 136 3.98 12.83 6.39
CA GLN A 136 2.91 13.73 5.93
C GLN A 136 2.10 14.29 7.11
N LEU A 137 1.58 15.51 6.93
CA LEU A 137 0.64 16.14 7.85
C LEU A 137 -0.74 16.20 7.21
N THR A 138 -1.76 15.66 7.88
CA THR A 138 -3.15 15.76 7.44
C THR A 138 -3.96 16.50 8.49
N ARG A 139 -4.87 17.37 8.05
CA ARG A 139 -5.81 18.04 8.96
C ARG A 139 -6.65 16.99 9.70
N ALA A 140 -6.65 17.05 11.03
CA ALA A 140 -7.48 16.22 11.88
C ALA A 140 -8.73 17.00 12.30
N ASN A 141 -9.91 16.47 11.96
CA ASN A 141 -11.19 17.12 12.29
C ASN A 141 -11.65 16.85 13.74
N THR A 142 -11.19 15.75 14.35
CA THR A 142 -11.54 15.35 15.73
C THR A 142 -10.39 14.58 16.37
N CYS A 143 -9.97 14.99 17.57
CA CYS A 143 -8.96 14.26 18.36
C CYS A 143 -9.67 13.26 19.29
N ARG A 144 -9.37 11.95 19.16
CA ARG A 144 -9.98 10.90 20.00
C ARG A 144 -9.75 11.15 21.50
N PHE A 145 -8.58 11.68 21.86
CA PHE A 145 -8.25 12.09 23.22
C PHE A 145 -9.19 13.19 23.76
N ARG A 146 -9.53 14.20 22.95
CA ARG A 146 -10.47 15.29 23.35
C ARG A 146 -11.90 14.79 23.51
N ASN A 147 -12.33 13.86 22.66
CA ASN A 147 -13.63 13.21 22.81
C ASN A 147 -13.69 12.37 24.10
N HIS A 148 -12.63 11.64 24.43
CA HIS A 148 -12.56 10.82 25.65
C HIS A 148 -12.50 11.69 26.91
N LEU A 149 -11.77 12.82 26.89
CA LEU A 149 -11.73 13.82 27.97
C LEU A 149 -13.11 14.35 28.39
N THR A 150 -14.06 14.49 27.46
CA THR A 150 -15.40 15.03 27.73
C THR A 150 -16.40 13.95 28.19
N GLN A 151 -16.08 12.68 27.98
CA GLN A 151 -16.99 11.54 28.24
C GLN A 151 -16.60 10.73 29.48
N SER A 152 -15.32 10.74 29.87
CA SER A 152 -14.80 9.89 30.93
C SER A 152 -14.96 10.47 32.33
N SER A 153 -15.05 9.57 33.32
CA SER A 153 -15.27 9.91 34.74
C SER A 153 -13.97 10.16 35.52
N HIS A 154 -12.82 9.69 35.01
CA HIS A 154 -11.54 9.76 35.72
C HIS A 154 -10.41 10.27 34.82
N PHE A 155 -9.67 11.26 35.29
CA PHE A 155 -8.45 11.75 34.64
C PHE A 155 -7.39 12.07 35.70
N ALA A 156 -6.12 11.88 35.33
CA ALA A 156 -4.97 12.23 36.16
C ALA A 156 -3.85 12.73 35.26
N PHE A 157 -3.17 13.81 35.65
CA PHE A 157 -2.06 14.35 34.89
C PHE A 157 -0.96 14.89 35.79
N ARG A 158 0.25 14.95 35.24
CA ARG A 158 1.43 15.55 35.85
C ARG A 158 1.97 16.64 34.95
N ASP A 159 2.07 17.83 35.51
CA ASP A 159 2.60 19.02 34.82
C ASP A 159 4.02 19.31 35.31
N TYR A 160 5.00 19.11 34.43
CA TYR A 160 6.42 19.01 34.78
C TYR A 160 7.17 20.33 34.69
N TYR A 161 8.06 20.59 35.64
CA TYR A 161 8.88 21.80 35.68
C TYR A 161 10.27 21.55 36.28
N PRO A 162 11.29 22.32 35.85
CA PRO A 162 12.63 22.22 36.42
C PRO A 162 12.69 22.80 37.86
N VAL A 163 13.45 22.13 38.73
CA VAL A 163 13.56 22.49 40.17
C VAL A 163 14.60 23.58 40.44
N SER A 164 15.60 23.72 39.57
CA SER A 164 16.73 24.64 39.75
C SER A 164 16.62 25.87 38.84
N VAL A 165 17.54 26.82 39.03
CA VAL A 165 17.63 28.08 38.29
C VAL A 165 17.84 27.81 36.79
N TYR A 166 17.16 28.57 35.93
CA TYR A 166 17.08 28.38 34.47
C TYR A 166 18.40 28.48 33.68
N HIS A 167 19.54 28.69 34.34
CA HIS A 167 20.85 28.70 33.68
C HIS A 167 21.41 27.31 33.39
N GLU A 168 20.83 26.26 33.99
CA GLU A 168 21.21 24.88 33.70
C GLU A 168 20.55 24.39 32.42
N ASN A 169 21.24 23.46 31.75
CA ASN A 169 20.64 22.78 30.62
C ASN A 169 19.73 21.63 31.11
N LEU A 170 18.59 21.46 30.45
CA LEU A 170 17.90 20.19 30.35
C LEU A 170 18.73 19.24 29.49
N THR A 171 18.62 17.93 29.70
CA THR A 171 19.26 16.92 28.84
C THR A 171 19.04 17.23 27.35
N CYS A 172 20.14 17.45 26.62
CA CYS A 172 20.13 17.84 25.21
C CYS A 172 19.98 16.63 24.28
N SER A 173 19.48 16.86 23.07
CA SER A 173 19.42 15.85 21.99
C SER A 173 20.76 15.13 21.75
N SER A 174 21.89 15.84 21.84
CA SER A 174 23.23 15.27 21.65
C SER A 174 23.64 14.23 22.69
N GLU A 175 22.98 14.20 23.86
CA GLU A 175 23.27 13.25 24.93
C GLU A 175 22.54 11.90 24.73
N PHE A 176 21.55 11.88 23.84
CA PHE A 176 20.75 10.70 23.54
C PHE A 176 21.29 9.93 22.33
N ARG A 177 21.62 8.64 22.53
CA ARG A 177 21.90 7.71 21.41
C ARG A 177 20.63 7.18 20.73
N TYR A 178 19.56 7.04 21.50
CA TYR A 178 18.26 6.51 21.07
C TYR A 178 17.17 7.49 21.45
N THR A 179 16.01 7.41 20.79
CA THR A 179 14.89 8.29 21.10
C THR A 179 14.39 8.06 22.53
N PRO A 180 14.28 9.10 23.38
CA PRO A 180 13.70 8.93 24.71
C PRO A 180 12.21 8.52 24.62
N LEU A 181 11.50 8.88 23.54
CA LEU A 181 10.06 8.60 23.39
C LEU A 181 9.73 7.10 23.34
N GLU A 182 10.70 6.23 23.07
CA GLU A 182 10.51 4.78 23.03
C GLU A 182 9.87 4.24 24.32
N ALA A 183 10.34 4.68 25.49
CA ALA A 183 9.77 4.28 26.78
C ALA A 183 8.31 4.72 26.93
N LEU A 184 7.99 5.93 26.46
CA LEU A 184 6.63 6.48 26.49
C LEU A 184 5.70 5.69 25.55
N LEU A 185 6.13 5.41 24.33
CA LEU A 185 5.33 4.66 23.34
C LEU A 185 5.04 3.23 23.81
N CYS A 186 6.04 2.56 24.38
CA CYS A 186 5.87 1.23 24.97
C CYS A 186 4.92 1.25 26.17
N ALA A 187 4.92 2.32 26.97
CA ALA A 187 3.96 2.48 28.06
C ALA A 187 2.54 2.73 27.54
N LEU A 188 2.38 3.59 26.52
CA LEU A 188 1.08 3.85 25.87
C LEU A 188 0.50 2.58 25.24
N GLY A 189 1.31 1.80 24.52
CA GLY A 189 0.85 0.59 23.83
C GLY A 189 0.43 -0.57 24.75
N ARG A 190 0.64 -0.43 26.07
CA ARG A 190 0.20 -1.40 27.10
C ARG A 190 -1.03 -0.92 27.88
N LEU A 191 -1.52 0.30 27.62
CA LEU A 191 -2.74 0.79 28.26
C LEU A 191 -3.95 0.04 27.69
N PRO A 192 -4.92 -0.34 28.53
CA PRO A 192 -6.11 -1.01 28.04
C PRO A 192 -6.95 -0.12 27.11
N GLU A 193 -7.80 -0.72 26.27
CA GLU A 193 -8.61 0.02 25.29
C GLU A 193 -9.55 1.09 25.91
N ASP A 194 -9.96 0.93 27.16
CA ASP A 194 -10.81 1.85 27.93
C ASP A 194 -10.08 3.07 28.49
N THR A 195 -8.75 3.09 28.32
CA THR A 195 -7.85 4.05 28.94
C THR A 195 -7.01 4.71 27.85
N THR A 196 -6.99 6.04 27.82
CA THR A 196 -6.19 6.82 26.86
C THR A 196 -5.07 7.56 27.59
N GLY A 197 -3.83 7.22 27.29
CA GLY A 197 -2.67 8.00 27.77
C GLY A 197 -2.37 9.15 26.82
N PHE A 198 -1.82 10.24 27.36
CA PHE A 198 -1.40 11.40 26.57
C PHE A 198 -0.10 12.01 27.07
N TYR A 199 0.64 12.59 26.12
CA TYR A 199 1.83 13.39 26.27
C TYR A 199 1.59 14.69 25.51
N GLN A 200 1.74 15.82 26.17
CA GLN A 200 1.46 17.14 25.62
C GLN A 200 2.65 18.07 25.90
N CYS A 201 3.29 18.56 24.85
CA CYS A 201 4.33 19.58 24.92
C CYS A 201 3.85 20.83 24.19
N ILE A 202 3.66 21.92 24.92
CA ILE A 202 3.29 23.24 24.37
C ILE A 202 4.57 24.04 24.25
N MET A 203 4.85 24.59 23.07
CA MET A 203 6.07 25.36 22.80
C MET A 203 5.77 26.66 22.08
N GLN A 204 6.51 27.72 22.40
CA GLN A 204 6.41 29.01 21.72
C GLN A 204 7.81 29.65 21.62
N PRO A 205 8.18 30.26 20.48
CA PRO A 205 9.43 31.01 20.38
C PRO A 205 9.52 32.09 21.46
N ALA A 206 10.63 32.14 22.19
CA ALA A 206 10.85 33.18 23.19
C ALA A 206 11.25 34.48 22.50
N THR A 207 10.63 35.59 22.91
CA THR A 207 10.96 36.92 22.37
C THR A 207 12.26 37.47 22.97
N GLY A 208 13.06 38.16 22.15
CA GLY A 208 14.26 38.89 22.59
C GLY A 208 15.58 38.20 22.26
N VAL A 209 16.67 38.99 22.20
CA VAL A 209 18.01 38.50 21.89
C VAL A 209 18.70 38.04 23.18
N TRP A 210 18.43 36.80 23.58
CA TRP A 210 18.91 36.24 24.85
C TRP A 210 20.43 36.25 24.97
N HIS A 211 21.16 35.94 23.88
CA HIS A 211 22.61 35.94 23.88
C HIS A 211 23.20 37.33 24.21
N GLU A 212 22.66 38.40 23.62
CA GLU A 212 23.12 39.77 23.89
C GLU A 212 22.86 40.17 25.34
N ASN A 213 21.70 39.81 25.89
CA ASN A 213 21.40 40.07 27.30
C ASN A 213 22.39 39.38 28.24
N VAL A 214 22.79 38.14 27.92
CA VAL A 214 23.79 37.39 28.68
C VAL A 214 25.18 37.99 28.52
N ALA A 215 25.55 38.43 27.32
CA ALA A 215 26.82 39.12 27.06
C ALA A 215 26.92 40.44 27.83
N VAL A 216 25.84 41.24 27.86
CA VAL A 216 25.76 42.48 28.66
C VAL A 216 25.91 42.19 30.15
N LEU A 217 25.29 41.13 30.67
CA LEU A 217 25.48 40.71 32.06
C LEU A 217 26.94 40.32 32.36
N TYR A 218 27.61 39.68 31.39
CA TYR A 218 29.01 39.29 31.51
C TYR A 218 29.93 40.52 31.51
N ASP A 219 29.69 41.49 30.61
CA ASP A 219 30.41 42.76 30.55
C ASP A 219 30.24 43.57 31.83
N LEU A 220 29.02 43.66 32.37
CA LEU A 220 28.72 44.30 33.66
C LEU A 220 29.46 43.63 34.82
N HIS A 221 29.53 42.30 34.82
CA HIS A 221 30.30 41.56 35.83
C HIS A 221 31.80 41.84 35.71
N TYR A 222 32.35 41.82 34.50
CA TYR A 222 33.76 42.13 34.25
C TYR A 222 34.11 43.54 34.75
N LEU A 223 33.31 44.55 34.37
CA LEU A 223 33.48 45.93 34.81
C LEU A 223 33.42 46.06 36.34
N HIS A 224 32.44 45.41 36.99
CA HIS A 224 32.34 45.42 38.46
C HIS A 224 33.57 44.78 39.14
N SER A 225 34.13 43.74 38.52
CA SER A 225 35.33 43.05 39.00
C SER A 225 36.57 43.93 38.90
N SER A 226 36.75 44.63 37.77
CA SER A 226 37.87 45.56 37.55
C SER A 226 37.85 46.76 38.49
N TYR A 227 36.67 47.23 38.91
CA TYR A 227 36.53 48.36 39.82
C TYR A 227 36.87 48.05 41.29
N ARG A 228 36.95 46.76 41.69
CA ARG A 228 37.39 46.38 43.05
C ARG A 228 38.91 46.48 43.25
N GLU A 229 39.69 46.52 42.18
CA GLU A 229 41.17 46.52 42.24
C GLU A 229 41.77 47.93 42.29
N GLY A 230 41.41 48.70 43.33
CA GLY A 230 42.17 49.85 43.78
C GLY A 230 42.87 49.57 45.11
N ASN A 231 44.15 49.17 45.06
CA ASN A 231 45.12 48.94 46.17
C ASN A 231 45.25 47.52 46.80
N ALA A 232 46.08 46.66 46.15
CA ALA A 232 47.08 45.64 46.62
C ALA A 232 46.79 44.64 47.78
N PRO A 233 47.52 43.48 47.93
CA PRO A 233 48.54 42.83 47.07
C PRO A 233 48.19 41.38 46.63
N ARG A 234 48.99 40.86 45.68
CA ARG A 234 49.05 39.45 45.24
C ARG A 234 49.47 38.53 46.40
N TYR A 235 48.57 37.67 46.89
CA TYR A 235 48.79 36.25 47.25
C TYR A 235 47.53 35.71 47.94
N GLY A 236 46.91 34.67 47.37
CA GLY A 236 46.20 33.65 48.15
C GLY A 236 44.76 33.91 48.60
N MET A 237 43.94 34.70 47.90
CA MET A 237 42.49 34.70 48.15
C MET A 237 41.71 34.38 46.88
N GLN A 238 41.06 33.23 46.92
CA GLN A 238 40.03 32.75 45.99
C GLN A 238 39.03 33.90 45.71
N LEU A 239 38.80 34.24 44.44
CA LEU A 239 37.78 35.23 44.07
C LEU A 239 36.42 34.81 44.68
N PRO A 240 35.74 35.65 45.48
CA PRO A 240 34.29 35.51 45.67
C PRO A 240 33.63 36.16 44.44
N SER A 241 33.05 35.45 43.47
CA SER A 241 32.47 34.11 43.47
C SER A 241 32.76 33.38 42.15
N SER A 242 33.52 32.28 42.20
CA SER A 242 33.58 31.31 41.09
C SER A 242 32.18 30.90 40.62
N GLU A 243 31.20 30.91 41.52
CA GLU A 243 29.81 30.55 41.28
C GLU A 243 29.09 31.46 40.28
N LEU A 244 29.20 32.80 40.37
CA LEU A 244 28.56 33.70 39.39
C LEU A 244 29.20 33.57 38.01
N HIS A 245 30.52 33.42 37.95
CA HIS A 245 31.24 33.19 36.69
C HIS A 245 30.83 31.84 36.05
N MET A 246 30.74 30.78 36.86
CA MET A 246 30.22 29.47 36.40
C MET A 246 28.76 29.56 35.95
N GLN A 247 27.91 30.31 36.66
CA GLN A 247 26.52 30.53 36.27
C GLN A 247 26.41 31.30 34.94
N ALA A 248 27.23 32.33 34.75
CA ALA A 248 27.27 33.09 33.50
C ALA A 248 27.75 32.22 32.33
N GLN A 249 28.81 31.42 32.51
CA GLN A 249 29.25 30.46 31.49
C GLN A 249 28.18 29.41 31.15
N ARG A 250 27.42 28.92 32.14
CA ARG A 250 26.31 27.98 31.90
C ARG A 250 25.17 28.66 31.14
N MET A 251 24.84 29.89 31.50
CA MET A 251 23.85 30.69 30.80
C MET A 251 24.26 30.99 29.36
N GLU A 252 25.53 31.29 29.09
CA GLU A 252 26.07 31.51 27.75
C GLU A 252 25.96 30.25 26.88
N ARG A 253 26.24 29.06 27.46
CA ARG A 253 26.05 27.78 26.78
C ARG A 253 24.58 27.49 26.45
N LYS A 254 23.65 27.91 27.32
CA LYS A 254 22.21 27.76 27.11
C LYS A 254 21.68 28.74 26.06
N ALA A 255 22.06 30.01 26.17
CA ALA A 255 21.71 31.12 25.28
C ALA A 255 22.75 31.30 24.15
N HIS A 256 23.11 30.21 23.50
CA HIS A 256 24.05 30.23 22.38
C HIS A 256 23.40 30.90 21.14
N PRO A 257 24.11 31.72 20.34
CA PRO A 257 23.54 32.41 19.18
C PRO A 257 22.81 31.48 18.19
N ASP A 258 23.40 30.32 17.89
CA ASP A 258 22.82 29.34 16.96
C ASP A 258 21.72 28.45 17.58
N LYS A 259 21.39 28.65 18.86
CA LYS A 259 20.38 27.85 19.59
C LYS A 259 19.26 28.76 20.08
N PRO A 260 18.23 28.98 19.26
CA PRO A 260 17.11 29.82 19.66
C PRO A 260 16.40 29.30 20.90
N MET A 261 15.80 30.22 21.64
CA MET A 261 15.11 29.95 22.91
C MET A 261 13.60 29.82 22.69
N PHE A 262 12.98 28.92 23.44
CA PHE A 262 11.56 28.61 23.43
C PHE A 262 11.04 28.56 24.85
N ALA A 263 9.81 29.03 25.05
CA ALA A 263 9.03 28.74 26.23
C ALA A 263 8.29 27.40 26.02
N ALA A 264 8.44 26.46 26.94
CA ALA A 264 7.84 25.14 26.87
C ALA A 264 7.03 24.80 28.14
N ALA A 265 5.99 24.00 27.98
CA ALA A 265 5.26 23.36 29.07
C ALA A 265 5.04 21.88 28.74
N LEU A 266 5.30 20.99 29.70
CA LEU A 266 5.28 19.54 29.50
C LEU A 266 4.26 18.88 30.43
N ARG A 267 3.34 18.11 29.86
CA ARG A 267 2.30 17.39 30.60
C ARG A 267 2.20 15.95 30.15
N ILE A 268 2.00 15.05 31.09
CA ILE A 268 1.77 13.62 30.84
C ILE A 268 0.62 13.16 31.71
N GLY A 269 -0.32 12.41 31.15
CA GLY A 269 -1.47 11.95 31.91
C GLY A 269 -2.21 10.80 31.27
N VAL A 270 -3.28 10.41 31.97
CA VAL A 270 -4.19 9.33 31.60
C VAL A 270 -5.61 9.82 31.79
N VAL A 271 -6.47 9.44 30.86
CA VAL A 271 -7.92 9.54 30.97
C VAL A 271 -8.48 8.13 30.87
N SER A 272 -9.40 7.77 31.75
CA SER A 272 -9.99 6.42 31.79
C SER A 272 -11.43 6.47 32.27
N ASP A 273 -12.22 5.52 31.79
CA ASP A 273 -13.55 5.24 32.35
C ASP A 273 -13.45 4.46 33.66
N THR A 274 -12.32 3.79 33.91
CA THR A 274 -12.04 3.04 35.14
C THR A 274 -11.11 3.81 36.08
N PRO A 275 -11.09 3.47 37.39
CA PRO A 275 -10.20 4.13 38.34
C PRO A 275 -8.72 3.98 37.98
N ILE A 276 -8.04 5.11 37.82
CA ILE A 276 -6.62 5.14 37.41
C ILE A 276 -5.73 4.59 38.52
N SER A 277 -4.98 3.53 38.22
CA SER A 277 -3.99 2.96 39.14
C SER A 277 -2.72 3.82 39.20
N ALA A 278 -2.12 3.94 40.39
CA ALA A 278 -0.83 4.61 40.57
C ALA A 278 0.29 3.97 39.72
N ALA A 279 0.21 2.67 39.47
CA ALA A 279 1.17 1.95 38.64
C ALA A 279 1.11 2.37 37.16
N MET A 280 -0.10 2.67 36.64
CA MET A 280 -0.28 3.13 35.26
C MET A 280 0.41 4.48 35.05
N MET A 281 0.18 5.43 35.96
CA MET A 281 0.84 6.74 35.94
C MET A 281 2.36 6.61 36.09
N GLN A 282 2.85 5.72 36.97
CA GLN A 282 4.29 5.49 37.11
C GLN A 282 4.93 4.93 35.84
N SER A 283 4.24 4.00 35.16
CA SER A 283 4.73 3.42 33.90
C SER A 283 4.89 4.48 32.81
N LEU A 284 3.89 5.36 32.63
CA LEU A 284 3.94 6.44 31.64
C LEU A 284 5.00 7.49 31.98
N CYS A 285 5.11 7.84 33.26
CA CYS A 285 6.05 8.86 33.72
C CYS A 285 7.51 8.38 33.76
N SER A 286 7.80 7.09 33.53
CA SER A 286 9.16 6.55 33.52
C SER A 286 10.08 7.29 32.53
N PHE A 287 9.53 7.72 31.39
CA PHE A 287 10.17 8.58 30.39
C PHE A 287 10.83 9.83 30.99
N THR A 288 10.18 10.48 31.96
CA THR A 288 10.67 11.75 32.51
C THR A 288 11.96 11.60 33.32
N GLY A 289 12.30 10.38 33.77
CA GLY A 289 13.57 10.10 34.44
C GLY A 289 14.79 10.24 33.54
N LEU A 290 14.60 10.19 32.21
CA LEU A 290 15.66 10.39 31.21
C LEU A 290 16.10 11.86 31.12
N PHE A 291 15.29 12.79 31.61
CA PHE A 291 15.59 14.22 31.58
C PHE A 291 16.09 14.69 32.94
N GLN A 292 17.31 15.23 32.93
CA GLN A 292 17.94 15.84 34.08
C GLN A 292 18.11 17.33 33.81
N HIS A 293 17.84 18.15 34.83
CA HIS A 293 18.05 19.59 34.81
C HIS A 293 18.98 19.95 35.96
N GLY A 294 20.25 20.22 35.67
CA GLY A 294 21.28 20.45 36.69
C GLY A 294 21.42 19.27 37.67
N SER A 295 21.50 18.05 37.14
CA SER A 295 21.59 16.78 37.90
C SER A 295 20.39 16.45 38.80
N ARG A 296 19.23 17.07 38.55
CA ARG A 296 17.97 16.76 39.24
C ARG A 296 16.90 16.36 38.24
N ALA A 297 16.04 15.43 38.63
CA ALA A 297 14.84 15.11 37.87
C ALA A 297 13.86 16.31 37.88
N LEU A 298 12.99 16.36 36.89
CA LEU A 298 11.90 17.33 36.84
C LEU A 298 10.92 17.11 38.00
N ALA A 299 10.50 18.20 38.65
CA ALA A 299 9.37 18.16 39.57
C ALA A 299 8.07 18.20 38.78
N TYR A 300 6.95 17.86 39.43
CA TYR A 300 5.63 17.90 38.82
C TYR A 300 4.57 18.42 39.78
N LEU A 301 3.52 19.03 39.22
CA LEU A 301 2.26 19.31 39.88
C LEU A 301 1.23 18.25 39.44
N SER A 302 0.42 17.78 40.39
CA SER A 302 -0.69 16.86 40.11
C SER A 302 -1.99 17.62 39.85
N GLU A 303 -3.01 16.91 39.35
CA GLU A 303 -4.37 17.45 39.17
C GLU A 303 -4.95 18.06 40.46
N ARG A 304 -4.51 17.57 41.64
CA ARG A 304 -4.96 18.02 42.97
C ARG A 304 -4.29 19.30 43.45
N ASP A 305 -3.23 19.75 42.76
CA ASP A 305 -2.49 20.95 43.12
C ASP A 305 -3.05 22.19 42.40
N TYR A 306 -3.90 21.97 41.39
CA TYR A 306 -4.65 23.01 40.68
C TYR A 306 -5.94 23.36 41.43
N SER A 307 -6.13 24.65 41.76
CA SER A 307 -7.39 25.19 42.30
C SER A 307 -8.42 25.45 41.20
N LEU A 308 -8.56 24.50 40.27
CA LEU A 308 -9.47 24.59 39.13
C LEU A 308 -10.48 23.45 39.20
N SER A 309 -11.72 23.71 38.80
CA SER A 309 -12.73 22.67 38.64
C SER A 309 -12.28 21.62 37.62
N THR A 310 -12.77 20.38 37.73
CA THR A 310 -12.50 19.30 36.78
C THR A 310 -12.78 19.72 35.33
N ASP A 311 -13.90 20.40 35.08
CA ASP A 311 -14.26 20.90 33.75
C ASP A 311 -13.24 21.91 33.22
N SER A 312 -12.79 22.85 34.08
CA SER A 312 -11.76 23.82 33.72
C SER A 312 -10.40 23.16 33.44
N GLN A 313 -10.07 22.08 34.16
CA GLN A 313 -8.84 21.30 33.90
C GLN A 313 -8.95 20.51 32.58
N CYS A 314 -10.09 19.90 32.28
CA CYS A 314 -10.33 19.25 30.99
C CYS A 314 -10.23 20.25 29.84
N ARG A 315 -10.86 21.43 29.98
CA ARG A 315 -10.78 22.50 28.99
C ARG A 315 -9.36 23.05 28.81
N MET A 316 -8.58 23.12 29.90
CA MET A 316 -7.16 23.48 29.83
C MET A 316 -6.37 22.48 28.97
N LEU A 317 -6.57 21.17 29.18
CA LEU A 317 -5.91 20.12 28.41
C LEU A 317 -6.37 20.13 26.95
N GLU A 318 -7.67 20.30 26.71
CA GLU A 318 -8.27 20.35 25.37
C GLU A 318 -7.72 21.51 24.54
N LEU A 319 -7.64 22.71 25.14
CA LEU A 319 -7.17 23.92 24.48
C LEU A 319 -5.65 24.07 24.47
N GLY A 320 -4.90 23.16 25.13
CA GLY A 320 -3.46 23.35 25.34
C GLY A 320 -3.13 24.65 26.09
N ALA A 321 -4.02 25.12 26.96
CA ALA A 321 -3.84 26.36 27.70
C ALA A 321 -2.88 26.15 28.88
N VAL A 322 -2.12 27.18 29.26
CA VAL A 322 -1.18 27.12 30.39
C VAL A 322 -1.55 28.18 31.44
N HIS A 323 -1.83 27.75 32.67
CA HIS A 323 -2.15 28.63 33.81
C HIS A 323 -0.95 28.94 34.71
N ARG A 324 0.24 28.46 34.33
CA ARG A 324 1.51 28.73 35.00
C ARG A 324 2.53 29.28 34.03
N HIS A 325 3.54 29.96 34.54
CA HIS A 325 4.73 30.21 33.74
C HIS A 325 5.39 28.85 33.41
N GLY A 326 5.54 28.57 32.11
CA GLY A 326 6.27 27.41 31.60
C GLY A 326 7.77 27.51 31.94
N PHE A 327 8.61 26.79 31.21
CA PHE A 327 10.05 26.87 31.37
C PHE A 327 10.78 27.18 30.07
N ILE A 328 11.94 27.83 30.16
CA ILE A 328 12.74 28.22 28.99
C ILE A 328 13.73 27.11 28.62
N VAL A 329 13.71 26.73 27.35
CA VAL A 329 14.60 25.75 26.72
C VAL A 329 15.19 26.29 25.43
N ASN A 330 16.38 25.84 25.06
CA ASN A 330 16.96 26.09 23.73
C ASN A 330 16.51 25.03 22.72
N SER A 331 16.85 25.22 21.44
CA SER A 331 16.47 24.30 20.35
C SER A 331 16.89 22.84 20.57
N GLN A 332 18.06 22.59 21.19
CA GLN A 332 18.57 21.24 21.42
C GLN A 332 17.88 20.52 22.58
N GLU A 333 17.54 21.26 23.62
CA GLU A 333 16.75 20.79 24.74
C GLU A 333 15.32 20.48 24.29
N LEU A 334 14.73 21.37 23.48
CA LEU A 334 13.38 21.20 22.95
C LEU A 334 13.30 20.04 21.95
N ALA A 335 14.33 19.83 21.12
CA ALA A 335 14.41 18.68 20.22
C ALA A 335 14.35 17.34 20.96
N GLY A 336 14.81 17.27 22.23
CA GLY A 336 14.68 16.07 23.05
C GLY A 336 13.25 15.80 23.54
N LEU A 337 12.41 16.83 23.62
CA LEU A 337 11.00 16.74 24.04
C LEU A 337 10.05 16.61 22.83
N VAL A 338 10.43 17.17 21.68
CA VAL A 338 9.62 17.22 20.47
C VAL A 338 10.44 16.73 19.28
N HIS A 339 10.20 15.47 18.89
CA HIS A 339 10.83 14.83 17.74
C HIS A 339 10.01 13.61 17.28
N LEU A 340 10.30 13.15 16.06
CA LEU A 340 9.83 11.86 15.56
C LEU A 340 10.81 10.73 15.95
N PHE A 341 10.48 9.48 15.64
CA PHE A 341 11.30 8.31 16.01
C PHE A 341 11.47 7.36 14.83
N ASP A 342 12.46 6.46 14.90
CA ASP A 342 12.75 5.49 13.84
C ASP A 342 11.57 4.51 13.69
N SER A 343 11.19 4.20 12.45
CA SER A 343 10.11 3.24 12.18
C SER A 343 10.42 1.83 12.72
N LYS A 344 11.69 1.47 12.90
CA LYS A 344 12.13 0.20 13.52
C LYS A 344 11.60 0.03 14.93
N VAL A 345 11.50 1.10 15.71
CA VAL A 345 10.98 1.05 17.09
C VAL A 345 9.55 0.51 17.13
N VAL A 346 8.73 0.89 16.14
CA VAL A 346 7.36 0.41 16.00
C VAL A 346 7.32 -1.09 15.69
N ALA A 347 8.20 -1.57 14.81
CA ALA A 347 8.27 -2.97 14.43
C ALA A 347 8.84 -3.86 15.55
N GLU A 348 9.89 -3.42 16.23
CA GLU A 348 10.58 -4.15 17.31
C GLU A 348 9.66 -4.37 18.52
N HIS A 349 8.92 -3.34 18.93
CA HIS A 349 8.01 -3.40 20.08
C HIS A 349 6.55 -3.70 19.71
N ARG A 350 6.27 -3.91 18.41
CA ARG A 350 4.91 -4.15 17.87
C ARG A 350 3.90 -3.09 18.31
N LEU A 351 4.32 -1.82 18.25
CA LEU A 351 3.48 -0.70 18.69
C LEU A 351 2.29 -0.51 17.72
N PRO A 352 1.10 -0.17 18.23
CA PRO A 352 -0.09 0.04 17.40
C PRO A 352 -0.07 1.44 16.74
N ILE A 353 1.01 1.79 16.05
CA ILE A 353 1.14 3.05 15.31
C ILE A 353 0.84 2.78 13.83
N GLU A 354 -0.11 3.53 13.28
CA GLU A 354 -0.41 3.48 11.86
C GLU A 354 0.58 4.36 11.09
N PHE A 355 1.40 3.74 10.24
CA PHE A 355 2.20 4.46 9.27
C PHE A 355 1.32 4.96 8.12
N ASN A 356 1.76 6.03 7.47
CA ASN A 356 1.32 6.31 6.12
C ASN A 356 1.61 5.08 5.28
N THR A 357 0.60 4.50 4.65
CA THR A 357 0.86 3.60 3.54
C THR A 357 1.68 4.44 2.56
N THR A 358 2.93 4.04 2.30
CA THR A 358 3.95 4.80 1.55
C THR A 358 3.52 5.18 0.12
N LEU A 359 2.29 4.84 -0.22
CA LEU A 359 1.77 4.54 -1.52
C LEU A 359 0.23 4.59 -1.41
N SER A 360 -0.30 5.76 -1.07
CA SER A 360 -1.72 6.08 -1.27
C SER A 360 -1.87 6.68 -2.66
N PRO A 361 -2.87 6.28 -3.44
CA PRO A 361 -3.18 6.95 -4.69
C PRO A 361 -3.37 8.46 -4.49
N ASP A 362 -2.85 9.29 -5.40
CA ASP A 362 -3.47 10.60 -5.56
C ASP A 362 -4.93 10.37 -5.99
N PRO A 363 -5.92 10.97 -5.29
CA PRO A 363 -7.34 10.66 -5.49
C PRO A 363 -7.86 10.83 -6.92
N GLY A 364 -7.15 11.62 -7.75
CA GLY A 364 -7.54 11.92 -9.13
C GLY A 364 -7.25 10.82 -10.15
N GLU A 365 -6.21 10.00 -9.98
CA GLU A 365 -5.78 9.06 -11.04
C GLU A 365 -6.28 7.62 -10.87
N LEU A 366 -6.57 7.18 -9.64
CA LEU A 366 -6.96 5.80 -9.34
C LEU A 366 -8.41 5.64 -8.84
N SER A 367 -9.25 6.66 -8.99
CA SER A 367 -10.66 6.63 -8.60
C SER A 367 -11.60 6.13 -9.70
N GLU A 368 -11.19 6.22 -10.97
CA GLU A 368 -12.02 5.81 -12.12
C GLU A 368 -11.56 4.48 -12.74
N GLY A 369 -12.45 3.49 -12.80
CA GLY A 369 -12.19 2.21 -13.46
C GLY A 369 -12.74 1.01 -12.70
N VAL A 370 -12.07 -0.13 -12.85
CA VAL A 370 -12.45 -1.39 -12.17
C VAL A 370 -11.83 -1.41 -10.78
N VAL A 371 -12.65 -1.47 -9.75
CA VAL A 371 -12.22 -1.46 -8.35
C VAL A 371 -11.57 -2.81 -8.01
N ILE A 372 -10.32 -2.81 -7.58
CA ILE A 372 -9.57 -4.01 -7.20
C ILE A 372 -9.47 -4.20 -5.68
N GLY A 373 -9.58 -3.13 -4.91
CA GLY A 373 -9.40 -3.14 -3.48
C GLY A 373 -9.66 -1.79 -2.84
N MET A 374 -9.46 -1.75 -1.52
CA MET A 374 -9.43 -0.52 -0.74
C MET A 374 -7.99 -0.30 -0.23
N ALA A 375 -7.44 0.88 -0.49
CA ALA A 375 -6.22 1.35 0.19
C ALA A 375 -6.64 2.18 1.39
N ARG A 376 -5.85 2.13 2.45
CA ARG A 376 -6.07 3.00 3.61
C ARG A 376 -5.19 4.23 3.43
N SER A 377 -5.80 5.38 3.12
CA SER A 377 -5.11 6.65 2.95
C SER A 377 -5.61 7.62 4.00
N ASN A 378 -4.71 8.23 4.77
CA ASN A 378 -5.06 9.20 5.81
C ASN A 378 -6.12 8.72 6.81
N GLY A 379 -6.19 7.40 7.06
CA GLY A 379 -7.16 6.78 7.97
C GLY A 379 -8.52 6.47 7.34
N GLU A 380 -8.76 6.89 6.10
CA GLU A 380 -9.96 6.59 5.32
C GLU A 380 -9.69 5.46 4.32
N ASP A 381 -10.72 4.66 4.04
CA ASP A 381 -10.67 3.63 3.00
C ASP A 381 -10.99 4.27 1.64
N VAL A 382 -9.98 4.33 0.78
CA VAL A 382 -10.08 4.87 -0.58
C VAL A 382 -10.11 3.70 -1.58
N PRO A 383 -11.08 3.65 -2.51
CA PRO A 383 -11.09 2.62 -3.54
C PRO A 383 -9.89 2.77 -4.47
N VAL A 384 -9.22 1.65 -4.74
CA VAL A 384 -8.17 1.58 -5.76
C VAL A 384 -8.77 0.97 -7.01
N CYS A 385 -8.75 1.71 -8.11
CA CYS A 385 -9.24 1.29 -9.41
C CYS A 385 -8.10 1.07 -10.41
N ILE A 386 -8.26 0.10 -11.31
CA ILE A 386 -7.45 0.01 -12.53
C ILE A 386 -8.19 0.75 -13.64
N ALA A 387 -7.58 1.83 -14.13
CA ALA A 387 -8.09 2.58 -15.26
C ALA A 387 -8.24 1.71 -16.52
N SER A 388 -9.26 1.99 -17.33
CA SER A 388 -9.53 1.21 -18.55
C SER A 388 -8.34 1.17 -19.52
N GLN A 389 -7.54 2.23 -19.60
CA GLN A 389 -6.34 2.29 -20.45
C GLN A 389 -5.23 1.37 -19.95
N LEU A 390 -5.09 1.20 -18.63
CA LEU A 390 -4.13 0.27 -18.03
C LEU A 390 -4.59 -1.18 -18.20
N ARG A 391 -5.90 -1.45 -18.11
CA ARG A 391 -6.48 -2.78 -18.42
C ARG A 391 -6.15 -3.26 -19.83
N GLU A 392 -6.04 -2.38 -20.81
CA GLU A 392 -5.65 -2.72 -22.19
C GLU A 392 -4.15 -3.07 -22.33
N ARG A 393 -3.32 -2.71 -21.34
CA ARG A 393 -1.91 -3.12 -21.24
C ARG A 393 -1.75 -4.41 -20.43
N SER A 394 -2.81 -5.18 -20.28
CA SER A 394 -2.91 -6.41 -19.48
C SER A 394 -2.74 -6.18 -17.97
N VAL A 395 -3.09 -7.19 -17.18
CA VAL A 395 -2.93 -7.22 -15.72
C VAL A 395 -2.21 -8.50 -15.34
N HIS A 396 -1.16 -8.38 -14.54
CA HIS A 396 -0.39 -9.49 -14.01
C HIS A 396 -0.67 -9.65 -12.51
N LEU A 397 -1.13 -10.82 -12.09
CA LEU A 397 -1.35 -11.16 -10.69
C LEU A 397 -0.38 -12.28 -10.26
N ILE A 398 0.34 -12.05 -9.16
CA ILE A 398 1.23 -13.05 -8.57
C ILE A 398 0.98 -13.19 -7.07
N GLY A 399 1.12 -14.40 -6.55
CA GLY A 399 1.06 -14.68 -5.12
C GLY A 399 0.83 -16.15 -4.81
N VAL A 400 1.19 -16.58 -3.61
CA VAL A 400 0.93 -17.95 -3.13
C VAL A 400 -0.57 -18.27 -3.10
N SER A 401 -0.90 -19.56 -3.00
CA SER A 401 -2.29 -19.98 -2.84
C SER A 401 -2.94 -19.31 -1.62
N GLY A 402 -4.21 -18.90 -1.76
CA GLY A 402 -4.96 -18.22 -0.71
C GLY A 402 -4.61 -16.73 -0.51
N SER A 403 -3.73 -16.13 -1.31
CA SER A 403 -3.39 -14.69 -1.20
C SER A 403 -4.52 -13.73 -1.63
N GLY A 404 -5.54 -14.22 -2.34
CA GLY A 404 -6.67 -13.44 -2.83
C GLY A 404 -6.71 -13.20 -4.35
N LYS A 405 -5.80 -13.82 -5.14
CA LYS A 405 -5.73 -13.66 -6.62
C LYS A 405 -7.09 -13.92 -7.30
N THR A 406 -7.65 -15.10 -7.07
CA THR A 406 -8.91 -15.53 -7.67
C THR A 406 -10.06 -14.60 -7.27
N SER A 407 -10.11 -14.15 -6.01
CA SER A 407 -11.13 -13.19 -5.56
C SER A 407 -11.04 -11.85 -6.29
N VAL A 408 -9.83 -11.34 -6.55
CA VAL A 408 -9.64 -10.12 -7.36
C VAL A 408 -10.09 -10.34 -8.80
N MET A 409 -9.71 -11.46 -9.42
CA MET A 409 -10.10 -11.78 -10.79
C MET A 409 -11.62 -11.93 -10.95
N VAL A 410 -12.29 -12.62 -10.02
CA VAL A 410 -13.75 -12.77 -10.00
C VAL A 410 -14.42 -11.42 -9.84
N ASN A 411 -13.96 -10.57 -8.90
CA ASN A 411 -14.50 -9.22 -8.74
C ASN A 411 -14.33 -8.35 -10.00
N MET A 412 -13.21 -8.48 -10.72
CA MET A 412 -13.00 -7.80 -11.99
C MET A 412 -13.92 -8.33 -13.09
N ALA A 413 -14.10 -9.66 -13.17
CA ALA A 413 -14.98 -10.30 -14.13
C ALA A 413 -16.46 -9.91 -13.91
N LEU A 414 -16.91 -9.85 -12.65
CA LEU A 414 -18.26 -9.40 -12.29
C LEU A 414 -18.49 -7.92 -12.63
N GLN A 415 -17.49 -7.06 -12.43
CA GLN A 415 -17.60 -5.64 -12.83
C GLN A 415 -17.63 -5.46 -14.35
N ASP A 416 -16.81 -6.21 -15.09
CA ASP A 416 -16.83 -6.21 -16.56
C ASP A 416 -18.18 -6.76 -17.09
N ALA A 417 -18.71 -7.82 -16.45
CA ALA A 417 -20.05 -8.31 -16.73
C ALA A 417 -21.09 -7.21 -16.46
N GLY A 418 -21.10 -6.57 -15.29
CA GLY A 418 -22.08 -5.54 -14.94
C GLY A 418 -22.06 -4.34 -15.88
N ALA A 419 -20.90 -4.05 -16.49
CA ALA A 419 -20.74 -3.02 -17.52
C ALA A 419 -21.18 -3.45 -18.94
N GLY A 420 -21.79 -4.63 -19.09
CA GLY A 420 -22.21 -5.19 -20.38
C GLY A 420 -21.06 -5.65 -21.28
N GLN A 421 -19.86 -5.84 -20.73
CA GLN A 421 -18.68 -6.27 -21.49
C GLN A 421 -18.62 -7.80 -21.57
N GLY A 422 -18.01 -8.30 -22.63
CA GLY A 422 -17.81 -9.74 -22.80
C GLY A 422 -16.61 -10.21 -21.98
N VAL A 423 -16.71 -11.42 -21.43
CA VAL A 423 -15.70 -12.00 -20.55
C VAL A 423 -15.48 -13.45 -20.96
N VAL A 424 -14.22 -13.89 -21.02
CA VAL A 424 -13.87 -15.31 -20.94
C VAL A 424 -13.08 -15.57 -19.68
N PHE A 425 -13.50 -16.55 -18.90
CA PHE A 425 -12.80 -17.00 -17.71
C PHE A 425 -12.40 -18.46 -17.88
N ILE A 426 -11.09 -18.74 -17.85
CA ILE A 426 -10.55 -20.10 -17.96
C ILE A 426 -10.01 -20.51 -16.59
N ASP A 427 -10.67 -21.50 -15.99
CA ASP A 427 -10.35 -21.98 -14.65
C ASP A 427 -10.00 -23.49 -14.66
N PRO A 428 -8.79 -23.87 -14.24
CA PRO A 428 -8.40 -25.27 -14.09
C PRO A 428 -9.05 -26.00 -12.89
N HIS A 429 -9.62 -25.25 -11.92
CA HIS A 429 -10.15 -25.79 -10.66
C HIS A 429 -11.68 -25.68 -10.54
N GLY A 430 -12.31 -24.79 -11.29
CA GLY A 430 -13.76 -24.64 -11.43
C GLY A 430 -14.43 -23.80 -10.34
N ASP A 431 -13.76 -23.56 -9.21
CA ASP A 431 -14.30 -22.79 -8.09
C ASP A 431 -14.59 -21.34 -8.49
N ALA A 432 -13.71 -20.71 -9.27
CA ALA A 432 -13.89 -19.33 -9.72
C ALA A 432 -15.08 -19.20 -10.69
N VAL A 433 -15.26 -20.19 -11.57
CA VAL A 433 -16.40 -20.24 -12.50
C VAL A 433 -17.72 -20.34 -11.75
N ARG A 434 -17.80 -21.22 -10.73
CA ARG A 434 -18.99 -21.33 -9.87
C ARG A 434 -19.25 -20.06 -9.08
N ASP A 435 -18.19 -19.44 -8.56
CA ASP A 435 -18.30 -18.18 -7.84
C ASP A 435 -18.84 -17.03 -8.70
N ILE A 436 -18.45 -16.98 -9.98
CA ILE A 436 -19.01 -16.02 -10.94
C ILE A 436 -20.48 -16.34 -11.21
N LEU A 437 -20.81 -17.59 -11.57
CA LEU A 437 -22.19 -18.00 -11.88
C LEU A 437 -23.17 -17.67 -10.76
N ALA A 438 -22.78 -17.89 -9.50
CA ALA A 438 -23.62 -17.60 -8.33
C ALA A 438 -23.89 -16.10 -8.11
N ARG A 439 -23.15 -15.20 -8.77
CA ARG A 439 -23.15 -13.75 -8.52
C ARG A 439 -23.51 -12.90 -9.73
N LEU A 440 -23.71 -13.50 -10.89
CA LEU A 440 -24.26 -12.82 -12.06
C LEU A 440 -25.75 -12.52 -11.82
N SER A 441 -26.22 -11.37 -12.31
CA SER A 441 -27.64 -11.05 -12.39
C SER A 441 -28.35 -11.83 -13.50
N GLU A 442 -29.68 -11.89 -13.47
CA GLU A 442 -30.48 -12.63 -14.47
C GLU A 442 -30.18 -12.18 -15.92
N GLN A 443 -30.03 -10.87 -16.16
CA GLN A 443 -29.68 -10.34 -17.48
C GLN A 443 -28.30 -10.80 -17.98
N GLU A 444 -27.36 -11.00 -17.05
CA GLU A 444 -26.01 -11.46 -17.38
C GLU A 444 -25.98 -12.97 -17.60
N LEU A 445 -26.78 -13.73 -16.86
CA LEU A 445 -26.94 -15.16 -17.04
C LEU A 445 -27.49 -15.54 -18.41
N GLU A 446 -28.43 -14.78 -18.97
CA GLU A 446 -28.99 -15.04 -20.32
C GLU A 446 -27.93 -15.02 -21.43
N ARG A 447 -26.88 -14.21 -21.25
CA ARG A 447 -25.74 -14.10 -22.17
C ARG A 447 -24.52 -14.90 -21.71
N THR A 448 -24.66 -15.76 -20.71
CA THR A 448 -23.59 -16.62 -20.19
C THR A 448 -23.62 -17.99 -20.85
N ILE A 449 -22.43 -18.49 -21.16
CA ILE A 449 -22.18 -19.82 -21.74
C ILE A 449 -21.27 -20.55 -20.76
N TRP A 450 -21.78 -21.62 -20.16
CA TRP A 450 -20.97 -22.53 -19.37
C TRP A 450 -20.37 -23.61 -20.26
N PHE A 451 -19.06 -23.79 -20.18
CA PHE A 451 -18.30 -24.80 -20.91
C PHE A 451 -17.60 -25.72 -19.90
N ASP A 452 -18.18 -26.90 -19.73
CA ASP A 452 -17.64 -28.05 -19.00
C ASP A 452 -17.51 -29.24 -19.97
N PRO A 453 -16.27 -29.61 -20.35
CA PRO A 453 -16.01 -30.73 -21.25
C PRO A 453 -15.90 -32.09 -20.54
N GLY A 454 -15.97 -32.15 -19.21
CA GLY A 454 -15.84 -33.39 -18.44
C GLY A 454 -17.16 -34.01 -17.97
N ASP A 455 -18.29 -33.43 -18.35
CA ASP A 455 -19.62 -34.01 -18.09
C ASP A 455 -19.79 -35.36 -18.81
N PRO A 456 -20.22 -36.43 -18.11
CA PRO A 456 -20.34 -37.77 -18.70
C PRO A 456 -21.55 -37.93 -19.64
N ASP A 457 -22.59 -37.11 -19.47
CA ASP A 457 -23.87 -37.21 -20.16
C ASP A 457 -24.03 -36.16 -21.26
N TYR A 458 -23.33 -35.03 -21.17
CA TYR A 458 -23.42 -33.92 -22.13
C TYR A 458 -22.04 -33.54 -22.67
N VAL A 459 -21.90 -33.44 -24.00
CA VAL A 459 -20.65 -33.00 -24.64
C VAL A 459 -20.83 -31.61 -25.26
N PRO A 460 -19.95 -30.62 -24.94
CA PRO A 460 -20.01 -29.31 -25.57
C PRO A 460 -19.83 -29.40 -27.09
N LEU A 461 -20.62 -28.64 -27.85
CA LEU A 461 -20.51 -28.51 -29.30
C LEU A 461 -19.48 -27.45 -29.67
N TRP A 462 -18.21 -27.81 -29.55
CA TRP A 462 -17.07 -26.95 -29.87
C TRP A 462 -16.01 -27.71 -30.66
N ASN A 463 -15.62 -27.14 -31.80
CA ASN A 463 -14.58 -27.71 -32.66
C ASN A 463 -13.34 -26.80 -32.66
N PRO A 464 -12.17 -27.27 -32.18
CA PRO A 464 -10.94 -26.49 -32.18
C PRO A 464 -10.39 -26.21 -33.59
N LEU A 465 -10.83 -26.94 -34.62
CA LEU A 465 -10.46 -26.72 -36.03
C LEU A 465 -11.42 -25.78 -36.77
N ALA A 466 -12.52 -25.36 -36.14
CA ALA A 466 -13.47 -24.46 -36.78
C ALA A 466 -12.79 -23.14 -37.13
N LEU A 467 -12.79 -22.80 -38.42
CA LEU A 467 -12.23 -21.57 -38.93
C LEU A 467 -13.32 -20.49 -38.97
N GLY A 468 -13.15 -19.45 -38.16
CA GLY A 468 -14.03 -18.27 -38.20
C GLY A 468 -13.88 -17.46 -39.50
N ALA A 469 -14.91 -16.72 -39.88
CA ALA A 469 -14.88 -15.89 -41.09
C ALA A 469 -13.71 -14.87 -41.05
N GLY A 470 -12.78 -15.00 -42.00
CA GLY A 470 -11.61 -14.13 -42.09
C GLY A 470 -10.41 -14.51 -41.22
N ALA A 471 -10.44 -15.67 -40.55
CA ALA A 471 -9.27 -16.22 -39.85
C ALA A 471 -8.29 -16.85 -40.85
N ASN A 472 -6.99 -16.83 -40.52
CA ASN A 472 -5.94 -17.42 -41.34
C ASN A 472 -5.72 -18.89 -40.95
N ALA A 473 -5.97 -19.81 -41.89
CA ALA A 473 -5.82 -21.25 -41.68
C ALA A 473 -4.39 -21.68 -41.31
N HIS A 474 -3.35 -21.02 -41.86
CA HIS A 474 -1.96 -21.29 -41.49
C HIS A 474 -1.70 -20.99 -40.03
N ARG A 475 -2.13 -19.81 -39.58
CA ARG A 475 -1.94 -19.39 -38.20
C ARG A 475 -2.69 -20.29 -37.23
N LEU A 476 -3.92 -20.68 -37.55
CA LEU A 476 -4.68 -21.64 -36.73
C LEU A 476 -3.95 -22.99 -36.64
N ALA A 477 -3.45 -23.52 -37.76
CA ALA A 477 -2.70 -24.77 -37.76
C ALA A 477 -1.41 -24.66 -36.92
N ASP A 478 -0.67 -23.57 -37.04
CA ASP A 478 0.57 -23.31 -36.31
C ASP A 478 0.34 -23.13 -34.79
N ASP A 479 -0.69 -22.37 -34.40
CA ASP A 479 -1.02 -22.11 -33.00
C ASP A 479 -1.61 -23.36 -32.30
N LEU A 480 -2.34 -24.21 -33.03
CA LEU A 480 -2.79 -25.51 -32.52
C LEU A 480 -1.64 -26.50 -32.40
N LEU A 481 -0.74 -26.53 -33.39
CA LEU A 481 0.44 -27.39 -33.36
C LEU A 481 1.34 -27.06 -32.18
N SER A 482 1.65 -25.78 -31.96
CA SER A 482 2.46 -25.31 -30.83
C SER A 482 1.81 -25.65 -29.48
N SER A 483 0.47 -25.63 -29.42
CA SER A 483 -0.30 -26.05 -28.24
C SER A 483 -0.23 -27.56 -27.99
N ILE A 484 -0.13 -28.40 -29.03
CA ILE A 484 0.09 -29.85 -28.90
C ILE A 484 1.54 -30.13 -28.50
N GLU A 485 2.50 -29.45 -29.13
CA GLU A 485 3.93 -29.59 -28.88
C GLU A 485 4.28 -29.36 -27.42
N ARG A 486 3.77 -28.27 -26.84
CA ARG A 486 4.08 -27.84 -25.47
C ARG A 486 3.74 -28.86 -24.38
N VAL A 487 2.70 -29.66 -24.58
CA VAL A 487 2.30 -30.68 -23.60
C VAL A 487 3.01 -32.01 -23.86
N SER A 488 3.69 -32.15 -25.00
CA SER A 488 4.42 -33.36 -25.37
C SER A 488 5.87 -33.34 -24.88
N THR A 489 6.29 -34.42 -24.22
CA THR A 489 7.67 -34.61 -23.75
C THR A 489 8.66 -35.01 -24.84
N ALA A 490 8.18 -35.48 -25.98
CA ALA A 490 9.00 -35.91 -27.12
C ALA A 490 8.39 -35.34 -28.39
N TRP A 491 9.13 -34.45 -29.03
CA TRP A 491 8.74 -33.74 -30.25
C TRP A 491 9.91 -33.76 -31.23
N GLY A 492 9.62 -33.83 -32.52
CA GLY A 492 10.65 -33.86 -33.56
C GLY A 492 10.14 -33.29 -34.87
N ASP A 493 11.06 -32.78 -35.69
CA ASP A 493 10.73 -32.00 -36.88
C ASP A 493 9.82 -32.74 -37.86
N ARG A 494 10.02 -34.06 -38.02
CA ARG A 494 9.15 -34.90 -38.86
C ARG A 494 7.72 -34.98 -38.33
N LEU A 495 7.56 -35.14 -37.02
CA LEU A 495 6.24 -35.16 -36.35
C LEU A 495 5.54 -33.81 -36.55
N ALA A 496 6.25 -32.72 -36.29
CA ALA A 496 5.75 -31.36 -36.48
C ALA A 496 5.30 -31.14 -37.92
N HIS A 497 6.13 -31.52 -38.89
CA HIS A 497 5.86 -31.35 -40.31
C HIS A 497 4.62 -32.13 -40.79
N ILE A 498 4.45 -33.38 -40.34
CA ILE A 498 3.26 -34.19 -40.67
C ILE A 498 2.00 -33.57 -40.06
N LEU A 499 2.03 -33.24 -38.76
CA LEU A 499 0.86 -32.72 -38.05
C LEU A 499 0.46 -31.34 -38.58
N ARG A 500 1.42 -30.46 -38.87
CA ARG A 500 1.18 -29.14 -39.45
C ARG A 500 0.44 -29.24 -40.79
N ASN A 501 0.98 -30.02 -41.73
CA ASN A 501 0.39 -30.19 -43.06
C ASN A 501 -0.94 -30.95 -43.02
N GLY A 502 -1.15 -31.81 -42.02
CA GLY A 502 -2.42 -32.48 -41.77
C GLY A 502 -3.49 -31.52 -41.25
N LEU A 503 -3.17 -30.74 -40.21
CA LEU A 503 -4.06 -29.72 -39.66
C LEU A 503 -4.44 -28.71 -40.75
N LEU A 504 -3.44 -28.14 -41.42
CA LEU A 504 -3.65 -27.13 -42.46
C LEU A 504 -4.46 -27.67 -43.64
N GLY A 505 -4.13 -28.88 -44.12
CA GLY A 505 -4.87 -29.53 -45.20
C GLY A 505 -6.33 -29.78 -44.85
N LEU A 506 -6.59 -30.26 -43.62
CA LEU A 506 -7.96 -30.50 -43.16
C LEU A 506 -8.76 -29.22 -42.99
N ILE A 507 -8.19 -28.19 -42.36
CA ILE A 507 -8.84 -26.89 -42.17
C ILE A 507 -9.25 -26.27 -43.52
N GLN A 508 -8.39 -26.40 -44.56
CA GLN A 508 -8.69 -25.85 -45.89
C GLN A 508 -9.66 -26.72 -46.70
N ALA A 509 -9.55 -28.05 -46.62
CA ALA A 509 -10.26 -28.96 -47.52
C ALA A 509 -11.64 -29.39 -47.02
N LYS A 510 -11.87 -29.35 -45.70
CA LYS A 510 -13.08 -29.85 -45.04
C LYS A 510 -13.53 -28.89 -43.92
N PRO A 511 -14.60 -28.10 -44.12
CA PRO A 511 -15.09 -27.15 -43.11
C PRO A 511 -15.52 -27.78 -41.78
N ASP A 512 -15.99 -29.03 -41.80
CA ASP A 512 -16.40 -29.83 -40.64
C ASP A 512 -15.30 -30.82 -40.20
N ALA A 513 -14.03 -30.51 -40.49
CA ALA A 513 -12.90 -31.32 -40.06
C ALA A 513 -12.80 -31.41 -38.54
N THR A 514 -12.41 -32.58 -38.06
CA THR A 514 -12.23 -32.89 -36.65
C THR A 514 -10.82 -33.42 -36.39
N LEU A 515 -10.39 -33.45 -35.12
CA LEU A 515 -9.12 -34.10 -34.78
C LEU A 515 -9.14 -35.61 -35.04
N SER A 516 -10.32 -36.25 -35.09
CA SER A 516 -10.46 -37.64 -35.54
C SER A 516 -10.10 -37.80 -37.02
N ASP A 517 -10.48 -36.84 -37.88
CA ASP A 517 -10.08 -36.85 -39.29
C ASP A 517 -8.56 -36.74 -39.43
N LEU A 518 -7.89 -35.98 -38.56
CA LEU A 518 -6.42 -35.91 -38.52
C LEU A 518 -5.80 -37.25 -38.13
N TYR A 519 -6.37 -37.94 -37.15
CA TYR A 519 -5.92 -39.28 -36.77
C TYR A 519 -6.09 -40.29 -37.91
N ASP A 520 -7.24 -40.27 -38.60
CA ASP A 520 -7.48 -41.15 -39.74
C ASP A 520 -6.62 -40.80 -40.95
N LEU A 521 -6.33 -39.52 -41.19
CA LEU A 521 -5.43 -39.06 -42.25
C LEU A 521 -4.02 -39.67 -42.12
N ILE A 522 -3.53 -39.83 -40.89
CA ILE A 522 -2.20 -40.41 -40.60
C ILE A 522 -2.18 -41.94 -40.79
N ARG A 523 -3.33 -42.61 -40.85
CA ARG A 523 -3.41 -44.08 -41.08
C ARG A 523 -3.23 -44.41 -42.56
N LYS A 524 -2.00 -44.32 -43.08
CA LYS A 524 -1.62 -44.41 -44.51
C LYS A 524 -2.38 -45.46 -45.36
N ASP A 525 -2.69 -46.63 -44.81
CA ASP A 525 -3.34 -47.74 -45.54
C ASP A 525 -4.89 -47.77 -45.44
N SER A 526 -5.51 -46.94 -44.60
CA SER A 526 -6.97 -46.93 -44.46
C SER A 526 -7.65 -46.35 -45.71
N PRO A 527 -8.83 -46.88 -46.10
CA PRO A 527 -9.61 -46.31 -47.20
C PRO A 527 -10.05 -44.86 -46.90
N GLU A 528 -10.34 -44.54 -45.64
CA GLU A 528 -10.64 -43.19 -45.16
C GLU A 528 -9.43 -42.26 -45.35
N ALA A 529 -8.22 -42.71 -45.03
CA ALA A 529 -7.01 -41.91 -45.25
C ALA A 529 -6.76 -41.59 -46.73
N LYS A 530 -7.10 -42.52 -47.64
CA LYS A 530 -7.05 -42.25 -49.08
C LYS A 530 -8.09 -41.20 -49.48
N ARG A 531 -9.33 -41.33 -48.99
CA ARG A 531 -10.41 -40.38 -49.25
C ARG A 531 -10.08 -38.97 -48.75
N LEU A 532 -9.59 -38.83 -47.53
CA LEU A 532 -9.20 -37.54 -46.94
C LEU A 532 -8.03 -36.91 -47.70
N ARG A 533 -7.02 -37.69 -48.10
CA ARG A 533 -5.92 -37.17 -48.94
C ARG A 533 -6.40 -36.69 -50.29
N THR A 534 -7.25 -37.45 -50.98
CA THR A 534 -7.82 -37.01 -52.26
C THR A 534 -8.63 -35.73 -52.09
N LEU A 535 -9.39 -35.60 -50.99
CA LEU A 535 -10.10 -34.36 -50.66
C LEU A 535 -9.12 -33.18 -50.49
N ILE A 536 -8.04 -33.36 -49.74
CA ILE A 536 -7.02 -32.32 -49.52
C ILE A 536 -6.35 -31.93 -50.83
N VAL A 537 -5.94 -32.90 -51.65
CA VAL A 537 -5.29 -32.63 -52.95
C VAL A 537 -6.20 -31.85 -53.90
N ASN A 538 -7.52 -32.09 -53.86
CA ASN A 538 -8.47 -31.43 -54.76
C ASN A 538 -8.95 -30.06 -54.24
N ASN A 539 -9.11 -29.91 -52.92
CA ASN A 539 -9.80 -28.76 -52.33
C ASN A 539 -8.88 -27.80 -51.56
N ALA A 540 -7.66 -28.20 -51.18
CA ALA A 540 -6.77 -27.32 -50.44
C ALA A 540 -6.32 -26.14 -51.31
N THR A 541 -6.41 -24.93 -50.76
CA THR A 541 -6.04 -23.70 -51.45
C THR A 541 -4.54 -23.64 -51.71
N ASP A 542 -3.74 -24.10 -50.75
CA ASP A 542 -2.27 -24.05 -50.82
C ASP A 542 -1.68 -25.18 -51.67
N GLU A 543 -0.89 -24.81 -52.69
CA GLU A 543 -0.21 -25.75 -53.57
C GLU A 543 0.88 -26.56 -52.85
N THR A 544 1.56 -25.97 -51.87
CA THR A 544 2.60 -26.67 -51.09
C THR A 544 1.98 -27.82 -50.30
N VAL A 545 0.82 -27.60 -49.67
CA VAL A 545 0.09 -28.65 -48.94
C VAL A 545 -0.43 -29.72 -49.90
N ARG A 546 -0.94 -29.34 -51.07
CA ARG A 546 -1.36 -30.30 -52.11
C ARG A 546 -0.20 -31.18 -52.58
N ASN A 547 0.96 -30.58 -52.86
CA ASN A 547 2.15 -31.31 -53.30
C ASN A 547 2.69 -32.23 -52.21
N PHE A 548 2.71 -31.78 -50.96
CA PHE A 548 3.08 -32.61 -49.81
C PHE A 548 2.25 -33.90 -49.76
N TRP A 549 0.91 -33.79 -49.82
CA TRP A 549 0.04 -34.97 -49.74
C TRP A 549 0.04 -35.84 -51.01
N LYS A 550 0.34 -35.24 -52.17
CA LYS A 550 0.40 -35.95 -53.47
C LYS A 550 1.72 -36.69 -53.69
N VAL A 551 2.85 -36.14 -53.23
CA VAL A 551 4.20 -36.65 -53.55
C VAL A 551 4.99 -36.95 -52.27
N ASP A 552 5.29 -35.93 -51.47
CA ASP A 552 6.28 -36.02 -50.39
C ASP A 552 5.86 -37.00 -49.28
N PHE A 553 4.61 -36.94 -48.84
CA PHE A 553 4.07 -37.84 -47.81
C PHE A 553 4.13 -39.31 -48.24
N LEU A 554 3.90 -39.59 -49.52
CA LEU A 554 3.93 -40.96 -50.06
C LEU A 554 5.35 -41.49 -50.16
N LYS A 555 6.29 -40.63 -50.58
CA LYS A 555 7.69 -40.96 -50.86
C LYS A 555 8.56 -40.99 -49.61
N ASP A 556 8.48 -39.96 -48.77
CA ASP A 556 9.47 -39.67 -47.73
C ASP A 556 9.09 -40.23 -46.34
N TYR A 557 7.83 -40.62 -46.14
CA TYR A 557 7.33 -41.08 -44.83
C TYR A 557 6.88 -42.55 -44.87
N GLN A 558 7.54 -43.38 -44.06
CA GLN A 558 7.23 -44.81 -43.91
C GLN A 558 6.28 -45.05 -42.72
N LYS A 559 5.70 -46.26 -42.62
CA LYS A 559 4.76 -46.58 -41.53
C LYS A 559 5.35 -46.39 -40.13
N GLY A 560 6.66 -46.61 -39.98
CA GLY A 560 7.38 -46.40 -38.72
C GLY A 560 7.39 -44.93 -38.27
N ASP A 561 7.55 -43.99 -39.20
CA ASP A 561 7.57 -42.55 -38.90
C ASP A 561 6.21 -42.02 -38.40
N LEU A 562 5.12 -42.74 -38.73
CA LEU A 562 3.75 -42.36 -38.39
C LEU A 562 3.32 -42.85 -37.00
N ALA A 563 4.09 -43.73 -36.36
CA ALA A 563 3.74 -44.30 -35.06
C ALA A 563 3.68 -43.24 -33.95
N ALA A 564 4.66 -42.35 -33.88
CA ALA A 564 4.70 -41.27 -32.89
C ALA A 564 3.54 -40.26 -33.07
N PRO A 565 3.30 -39.68 -34.27
CA PRO A 565 2.12 -38.84 -34.50
C PRO A 565 0.80 -39.53 -34.16
N LYS A 566 0.64 -40.79 -34.56
CA LYS A 566 -0.55 -41.58 -34.28
C LYS A 566 -0.79 -41.75 -32.78
N HIS A 567 0.24 -42.12 -32.01
CA HIS A 567 0.10 -42.33 -30.57
C HIS A 567 -0.27 -41.03 -29.85
N LYS A 568 0.36 -39.91 -30.21
CA LYS A 568 0.09 -38.59 -29.60
C LYS A 568 -1.34 -38.12 -29.87
N LEU A 569 -1.80 -38.21 -31.12
CA LEU A 569 -3.18 -37.87 -31.46
C LEU A 569 -4.19 -38.81 -30.82
N HIS A 570 -3.91 -40.12 -30.81
CA HIS A 570 -4.81 -41.08 -30.16
C HIS A 570 -5.00 -40.74 -28.68
N LYS A 571 -3.90 -40.43 -27.97
CA LYS A 571 -3.95 -40.05 -26.56
C LYS A 571 -4.82 -38.80 -26.34
N LEU A 572 -4.69 -37.80 -27.21
CA LEU A 572 -5.50 -36.57 -27.14
C LEU A 572 -6.99 -36.86 -27.39
N ILE A 573 -7.30 -37.55 -28.48
CA ILE A 573 -8.66 -37.85 -28.94
C ILE A 573 -9.40 -38.75 -27.96
N SER A 574 -8.75 -39.80 -27.48
CA SER A 574 -9.34 -40.75 -26.53
C SER A 574 -9.56 -40.15 -25.15
N SER A 575 -8.95 -39.00 -24.85
CA SER A 575 -9.07 -38.39 -23.52
C SER A 575 -10.41 -37.68 -23.30
N GLN A 576 -10.95 -37.00 -24.33
CA GLN A 576 -12.22 -36.29 -24.22
C GLN A 576 -13.00 -36.24 -25.55
N PRO A 577 -14.32 -36.51 -25.55
CA PRO A 577 -15.14 -36.51 -26.76
C PRO A 577 -15.22 -35.14 -27.47
N VAL A 578 -15.03 -34.04 -26.75
CA VAL A 578 -15.11 -32.67 -27.27
C VAL A 578 -14.15 -32.42 -28.44
N PHE A 579 -12.98 -33.07 -28.44
CA PHE A 579 -11.98 -32.92 -29.51
C PHE A 579 -12.43 -33.43 -30.88
N CYS A 580 -13.46 -34.28 -30.91
CA CYS A 580 -13.96 -34.90 -32.13
C CYS A 580 -15.24 -34.24 -32.66
N GLN A 581 -15.68 -33.11 -32.11
CA GLN A 581 -16.92 -32.48 -32.54
C GLN A 581 -16.75 -31.83 -33.91
N SER A 582 -17.66 -32.13 -34.84
CA SER A 582 -17.71 -31.49 -36.15
C SER A 582 -18.51 -30.19 -36.11
N GLU A 583 -19.55 -30.13 -35.27
CA GLU A 583 -20.37 -28.95 -35.05
C GLU A 583 -19.72 -28.00 -34.03
N CYS A 584 -19.80 -26.69 -34.28
CA CYS A 584 -19.27 -25.65 -33.40
C CYS A 584 -20.35 -24.58 -33.17
N ARG A 585 -21.06 -24.67 -32.03
CA ARG A 585 -22.05 -23.67 -31.60
C ARG A 585 -21.45 -22.54 -30.77
N ILE A 586 -20.29 -22.78 -30.18
CA ILE A 586 -19.55 -21.80 -29.38
C ILE A 586 -18.69 -20.94 -30.34
N ASN A 587 -19.32 -19.89 -30.88
CA ASN A 587 -18.68 -18.98 -31.83
C ASN A 587 -18.00 -17.80 -31.09
N LEU A 588 -16.69 -17.90 -30.88
CA LEU A 588 -15.91 -16.90 -30.15
C LEU A 588 -15.93 -15.48 -30.75
N PRO A 589 -15.82 -15.28 -32.09
CA PRO A 589 -16.04 -13.96 -32.69
C PRO A 589 -17.37 -13.32 -32.31
N THR A 590 -18.45 -14.12 -32.26
CA THR A 590 -19.79 -13.65 -31.87
C THR A 590 -19.83 -13.31 -30.38
N ILE A 591 -19.30 -14.19 -29.53
CA ILE A 591 -19.20 -13.99 -28.08
C ILE A 591 -18.46 -12.67 -27.76
N MET A 592 -17.36 -12.39 -28.45
CA MET A 592 -16.58 -11.15 -28.24
C MET A 592 -17.32 -9.90 -28.69
N ASN A 593 -17.95 -9.92 -29.87
CA ASN A 593 -18.58 -8.73 -30.45
C ASN A 593 -19.94 -8.40 -29.82
N GLU A 594 -20.70 -9.42 -29.41
CA GLU A 594 -21.97 -9.23 -28.72
C GLU A 594 -21.75 -8.89 -27.24
N GLY A 595 -20.60 -9.25 -26.67
CA GLY A 595 -20.29 -9.05 -25.26
C GLY A 595 -20.91 -10.15 -24.40
N ARG A 596 -20.82 -11.41 -24.82
CA ARG A 596 -21.28 -12.58 -24.03
C ARG A 596 -20.21 -13.01 -23.02
N ILE A 597 -20.64 -13.79 -22.03
CA ILE A 597 -19.77 -14.33 -20.98
C ILE A 597 -19.54 -15.81 -21.27
N LEU A 598 -18.27 -16.24 -21.36
CA LEU A 598 -17.87 -17.63 -21.54
C LEU A 598 -17.09 -18.10 -20.32
N LEU A 599 -17.66 -19.03 -19.57
CA LEU A 599 -17.03 -19.58 -18.37
C LEU A 599 -16.57 -21.01 -18.66
N VAL A 600 -15.26 -21.22 -18.66
CA VAL A 600 -14.60 -22.46 -19.05
C VAL A 600 -14.13 -23.17 -17.78
N ASP A 601 -14.90 -24.18 -17.35
CA ASP A 601 -14.57 -25.04 -16.22
C ASP A 601 -13.80 -26.26 -16.73
N LEU A 602 -12.54 -26.41 -16.31
CA LEU A 602 -11.69 -27.55 -16.66
C LEU A 602 -11.36 -28.44 -15.44
N SER A 603 -12.13 -28.32 -14.36
CA SER A 603 -11.94 -29.09 -13.13
C SER A 603 -12.22 -30.59 -13.30
N SER A 604 -13.21 -30.89 -14.14
CA SER A 604 -13.74 -32.22 -14.44
C SER A 604 -12.85 -33.06 -15.37
N VAL A 605 -11.81 -32.46 -15.99
CA VAL A 605 -10.92 -33.14 -16.94
C VAL A 605 -9.54 -33.44 -16.37
N GLY A 606 -8.91 -34.50 -16.89
CA GLY A 606 -7.55 -34.92 -16.50
C GLY A 606 -6.48 -33.86 -16.80
N ALA A 607 -5.39 -33.86 -16.03
CA ALA A 607 -4.39 -32.79 -16.01
C ALA A 607 -3.74 -32.48 -17.39
N GLU A 608 -3.50 -33.49 -18.22
CA GLU A 608 -2.93 -33.30 -19.56
C GLU A 608 -3.96 -32.71 -20.54
N THR A 609 -5.19 -33.25 -20.52
CA THR A 609 -6.31 -32.76 -21.32
C THR A 609 -6.67 -31.32 -20.96
N ARG A 610 -6.63 -30.97 -19.67
CA ARG A 610 -6.83 -29.60 -19.17
C ARG A 610 -5.90 -28.60 -19.85
N LYS A 611 -4.60 -28.93 -19.93
CA LYS A 611 -3.61 -28.07 -20.60
C LYS A 611 -3.94 -27.90 -22.07
N HIS A 612 -4.26 -28.99 -22.78
CA HIS A 612 -4.64 -28.92 -24.20
C HIS A 612 -5.91 -28.10 -24.43
N LEU A 613 -6.98 -28.35 -23.68
CA LEU A 613 -8.26 -27.64 -23.83
C LEU A 613 -8.14 -26.16 -23.53
N GLY A 614 -7.54 -25.79 -22.40
CA GLY A 614 -7.34 -24.37 -22.06
C GLY A 614 -6.45 -23.65 -23.07
N SER A 615 -5.42 -24.33 -23.60
CA SER A 615 -4.56 -23.79 -24.65
C SER A 615 -5.30 -23.58 -25.96
N PHE A 616 -6.02 -24.58 -26.44
CA PHE A 616 -6.81 -24.46 -27.67
C PHE A 616 -7.89 -23.38 -27.55
N MET A 617 -8.54 -23.28 -26.40
CA MET A 617 -9.51 -22.23 -26.12
C MET A 617 -8.85 -20.85 -26.16
N LEU A 618 -7.70 -20.69 -25.51
CA LEU A 618 -6.94 -19.44 -25.53
C LEU A 618 -6.47 -19.06 -26.94
N THR A 619 -5.92 -20.01 -27.70
CA THR A 619 -5.54 -19.82 -29.11
C THR A 619 -6.73 -19.34 -29.94
N GLN A 620 -7.89 -19.99 -29.80
CA GLN A 620 -9.10 -19.61 -30.51
C GLN A 620 -9.61 -18.22 -30.10
N VAL A 621 -9.52 -17.86 -28.81
CA VAL A 621 -9.80 -16.51 -28.32
C VAL A 621 -8.87 -15.49 -28.99
N MET A 622 -7.56 -15.77 -29.06
CA MET A 622 -6.59 -14.88 -29.71
C MET A 622 -6.83 -14.73 -31.22
N ILE A 623 -7.19 -15.81 -31.91
CA ILE A 623 -7.56 -15.79 -33.33
C ILE A 623 -8.86 -14.99 -33.56
N ALA A 624 -9.86 -15.18 -32.70
CA ALA A 624 -11.08 -14.39 -32.74
C ALA A 624 -10.81 -12.90 -32.52
N ALA A 625 -9.88 -12.55 -31.61
CA ALA A 625 -9.45 -11.18 -31.41
C ALA A 625 -8.80 -10.56 -32.66
N LEU A 626 -7.94 -11.31 -33.36
CA LEU A 626 -7.30 -10.86 -34.60
C LEU A 626 -8.29 -10.60 -35.74
N ALA A 627 -9.37 -11.40 -35.82
CA ALA A 627 -10.43 -11.21 -36.80
C ALA A 627 -11.14 -9.84 -36.64
N ARG A 628 -11.04 -9.22 -35.45
CA ARG A 628 -11.54 -7.86 -35.18
C ARG A 628 -10.73 -6.76 -35.85
N SER A 629 -9.61 -7.08 -36.50
CA SER A 629 -8.84 -6.14 -37.33
C SER A 629 -9.70 -5.40 -38.36
N LYS A 630 -10.78 -6.04 -38.85
CA LYS A 630 -11.74 -5.47 -39.80
C LYS A 630 -12.73 -4.46 -39.19
N VAL A 631 -12.91 -4.47 -37.86
CA VAL A 631 -13.82 -3.55 -37.15
C VAL A 631 -13.03 -2.31 -36.72
N PRO A 632 -13.53 -1.07 -36.90
CA PRO A 632 -12.88 0.14 -36.39
C PRO A 632 -12.61 0.08 -34.89
N TYR A 633 -11.50 0.66 -34.41
CA TYR A 633 -11.10 0.58 -33.00
C TYR A 633 -12.16 1.15 -32.03
N THR A 634 -12.89 2.19 -32.42
CA THR A 634 -13.95 2.83 -31.63
C THR A 634 -15.16 1.93 -31.41
N GLU A 635 -15.53 1.14 -32.41
CA GLU A 635 -16.68 0.22 -32.39
C GLU A 635 -16.37 -1.11 -31.68
N ARG A 636 -15.08 -1.39 -31.43
CA ARG A 636 -14.67 -2.61 -30.71
C ARG A 636 -15.10 -2.52 -29.24
N LYS A 637 -16.04 -3.37 -28.84
CA LYS A 637 -16.37 -3.60 -27.42
C LYS A 637 -15.15 -4.17 -26.65
N PRO A 638 -14.83 -3.67 -25.45
CA PRO A 638 -13.81 -4.30 -24.61
C PRO A 638 -14.16 -5.75 -24.29
N PHE A 639 -13.16 -6.64 -24.26
CA PHE A 639 -13.34 -8.05 -23.93
C PHE A 639 -12.30 -8.49 -22.90
N GLY A 640 -12.75 -8.98 -21.74
CA GLY A 640 -11.91 -9.45 -20.65
C GLY A 640 -11.51 -10.92 -20.84
N VAL A 641 -10.21 -11.21 -20.76
CA VAL A 641 -9.69 -12.59 -20.80
C VAL A 641 -9.00 -12.86 -19.47
N PHE A 642 -9.57 -13.75 -18.66
CA PHE A 642 -9.07 -14.11 -17.34
C PHE A 642 -8.53 -15.53 -17.37
N LEU A 643 -7.25 -15.69 -17.06
CA LEU A 643 -6.55 -16.96 -17.02
C LEU A 643 -6.09 -17.22 -15.59
N ASP A 644 -6.81 -18.09 -14.87
CA ASP A 644 -6.30 -18.59 -13.60
C ASP A 644 -5.26 -19.67 -13.88
N GLU A 645 -4.17 -19.67 -13.13
CA GLU A 645 -2.96 -20.46 -13.42
C GLU A 645 -2.49 -20.37 -14.88
N ALA A 646 -2.28 -19.15 -15.37
CA ALA A 646 -1.93 -18.85 -16.76
C ALA A 646 -0.74 -19.66 -17.32
N HIS A 647 0.20 -20.06 -16.47
CA HIS A 647 1.34 -20.91 -16.82
C HIS A 647 0.95 -22.29 -17.40
N LEU A 648 -0.28 -22.76 -17.16
CA LEU A 648 -0.80 -24.00 -17.75
C LEU A 648 -1.20 -23.84 -19.22
N PHE A 649 -1.58 -22.63 -19.63
CA PHE A 649 -2.23 -22.38 -20.92
C PHE A 649 -1.36 -21.55 -21.87
N VAL A 650 -0.56 -20.63 -21.33
CA VAL A 650 0.30 -19.73 -22.11
C VAL A 650 1.66 -20.37 -22.38
N GLY A 651 2.11 -20.32 -23.63
CA GLY A 651 3.41 -20.84 -24.04
C GLY A 651 4.57 -19.85 -23.84
N PRO A 652 5.81 -20.36 -23.69
CA PRO A 652 7.02 -19.56 -23.51
C PRO A 652 7.27 -18.44 -24.51
N GLU A 653 7.02 -18.73 -25.79
CA GLU A 653 7.36 -17.86 -26.91
C GLU A 653 6.18 -16.94 -27.28
N THR A 654 4.99 -17.26 -26.77
CA THR A 654 3.74 -16.58 -27.16
C THR A 654 3.33 -15.47 -26.20
N ILE A 655 3.85 -15.44 -24.97
CA ILE A 655 3.36 -14.51 -23.93
C ILE A 655 3.64 -13.05 -24.29
N GLU A 656 4.84 -12.76 -24.80
CA GLU A 656 5.24 -11.40 -25.19
C GLU A 656 4.39 -10.90 -26.36
N ASP A 657 4.24 -11.74 -27.39
CA ASP A 657 3.37 -11.46 -28.53
C ASP A 657 1.91 -11.27 -28.11
N MET A 658 1.40 -12.07 -27.19
CA MET A 658 0.05 -11.93 -26.65
C MET A 658 -0.12 -10.59 -25.93
N ILE A 659 0.78 -10.24 -25.00
CA ILE A 659 0.73 -8.96 -24.27
C ILE A 659 0.83 -7.78 -25.25
N ALA A 660 1.72 -7.86 -26.26
CA ALA A 660 1.90 -6.81 -27.25
C ALA A 660 0.71 -6.66 -28.23
N GLN A 661 0.07 -7.76 -28.63
CA GLN A 661 -1.01 -7.77 -29.63
C GLN A 661 -2.40 -7.48 -29.03
N THR A 662 -2.66 -7.89 -27.78
CA THR A 662 -3.99 -7.75 -27.12
C THR A 662 -4.50 -6.31 -27.10
N ARG A 663 -3.62 -5.33 -26.87
CA ARG A 663 -3.95 -3.89 -26.89
C ARG A 663 -4.59 -3.44 -28.20
N LYS A 664 -4.08 -3.90 -29.35
CA LYS A 664 -4.59 -3.50 -30.68
C LYS A 664 -6.05 -3.91 -30.84
N TYR A 665 -6.49 -5.00 -30.20
CA TYR A 665 -7.82 -5.58 -30.38
C TYR A 665 -8.78 -5.34 -29.22
N ARG A 666 -8.45 -4.39 -28.31
CA ARG A 666 -9.22 -4.11 -27.07
C ARG A 666 -9.48 -5.36 -26.22
N ILE A 667 -8.49 -6.25 -26.16
CA ILE A 667 -8.48 -7.40 -25.27
C ILE A 667 -7.79 -7.02 -23.97
N ARG A 668 -8.45 -7.28 -22.84
CA ARG A 668 -7.95 -7.01 -21.49
C ARG A 668 -7.52 -8.32 -20.86
N LEU A 669 -6.25 -8.68 -21.04
CA LEU A 669 -5.71 -9.95 -20.56
C LEU A 669 -5.35 -9.85 -19.07
N THR A 670 -5.76 -10.84 -18.28
CA THR A 670 -5.49 -10.94 -16.85
C THR A 670 -4.84 -12.29 -16.58
N LEU A 671 -3.57 -12.26 -16.17
CA LEU A 671 -2.73 -13.44 -16.01
C LEU A 671 -2.44 -13.66 -14.53
N ALA A 672 -2.96 -14.73 -13.94
CA ALA A 672 -2.64 -15.11 -12.56
C ALA A 672 -1.73 -16.33 -12.50
N HIS A 673 -0.76 -16.30 -11.59
CA HIS A 673 0.12 -17.42 -11.31
C HIS A 673 0.71 -17.35 -9.89
N GLN A 674 1.41 -18.41 -9.49
CA GLN A 674 1.94 -18.53 -8.13
C GLN A 674 3.41 -18.13 -8.03
N TYR A 675 4.23 -18.50 -9.01
CA TYR A 675 5.68 -18.30 -8.98
C TYR A 675 6.22 -17.88 -10.35
N LEU A 676 7.18 -16.95 -10.39
CA LEU A 676 7.79 -16.51 -11.67
C LEU A 676 8.47 -17.66 -12.41
N LYS A 677 9.08 -18.60 -11.68
CA LYS A 677 9.74 -19.79 -12.24
C LYS A 677 8.82 -20.70 -13.06
N GLN A 678 7.48 -20.59 -12.92
CA GLN A 678 6.53 -21.38 -13.70
C GLN A 678 6.58 -21.04 -15.20
N PHE A 679 7.06 -19.84 -15.56
CA PHE A 679 7.26 -19.41 -16.94
C PHE A 679 8.66 -19.81 -17.48
N GLY A 680 9.60 -20.19 -16.62
CA GLY A 680 10.84 -20.90 -17.00
C GLY A 680 11.95 -20.07 -17.67
N ARG A 681 11.68 -19.20 -18.65
CA ARG A 681 12.71 -18.38 -19.35
C ARG A 681 12.70 -16.92 -18.87
N ALA A 682 13.88 -16.32 -18.72
CA ALA A 682 14.04 -14.91 -18.32
C ALA A 682 13.23 -13.93 -19.18
N ALA A 683 13.23 -14.12 -20.51
CA ALA A 683 12.47 -13.27 -21.44
C ALA A 683 10.95 -13.20 -21.15
N GLN A 684 10.36 -14.25 -20.57
CA GLN A 684 8.94 -14.25 -20.21
C GLN A 684 8.67 -13.49 -18.93
N ILE A 685 9.61 -13.56 -17.98
CA ILE A 685 9.59 -12.78 -16.75
C ILE A 685 9.69 -11.30 -17.15
N ASP A 686 10.56 -10.97 -18.11
CA ASP A 686 10.69 -9.62 -18.65
C ASP A 686 9.42 -9.17 -19.38
N ALA A 687 8.78 -10.05 -20.17
CA ALA A 687 7.49 -9.74 -20.81
C ALA A 687 6.40 -9.41 -19.78
N LEU A 688 6.33 -10.13 -18.65
CA LEU A 688 5.42 -9.81 -17.56
C LEU A 688 5.71 -8.44 -16.92
N SER A 689 6.95 -7.98 -16.95
CA SER A 689 7.31 -6.66 -16.42
C SER A 689 6.76 -5.50 -17.28
N THR A 690 6.53 -5.75 -18.58
CA THR A 690 5.93 -4.77 -19.53
C THR A 690 4.43 -4.55 -19.37
N VAL A 691 3.78 -5.34 -18.53
CA VAL A 691 2.34 -5.26 -18.25
C VAL A 691 2.03 -3.96 -17.50
N GLY A 692 0.95 -3.27 -17.90
CA GLY A 692 0.61 -1.95 -17.35
C GLY A 692 0.13 -1.97 -15.90
N SER A 693 -0.27 -3.13 -15.37
CA SER A 693 -0.67 -3.28 -13.96
C SER A 693 -0.20 -4.60 -13.39
N THR A 694 0.46 -4.56 -12.25
CA THR A 694 0.96 -5.74 -11.53
C THR A 694 0.41 -5.74 -10.11
N LEU A 695 -0.32 -6.80 -9.73
CA LEU A 695 -0.82 -7.02 -8.37
C LEU A 695 -0.03 -8.14 -7.72
N ILE A 696 0.64 -7.81 -6.62
CA ILE A 696 1.56 -8.69 -5.90
C ILE A 696 0.94 -9.00 -4.54
N GLY A 697 0.42 -10.21 -4.40
CA GLY A 697 0.09 -10.77 -3.08
C GLY A 697 1.33 -11.27 -2.37
N ARG A 698 1.13 -12.03 -1.29
CA ARG A 698 2.22 -12.71 -0.60
C ARG A 698 3.00 -13.64 -1.54
N ILE A 699 4.32 -13.50 -1.60
CA ILE A 699 5.22 -14.28 -2.46
C ILE A 699 6.41 -14.85 -1.67
N ASP A 700 7.19 -15.72 -2.30
CA ASP A 700 8.42 -16.26 -1.69
C ASP A 700 9.57 -15.24 -1.71
N ARG A 701 10.66 -15.54 -0.99
CA ARG A 701 11.80 -14.61 -0.86
C ARG A 701 12.55 -14.39 -2.18
N ASN A 702 12.56 -15.37 -3.08
CA ASN A 702 13.26 -15.26 -4.35
C ASN A 702 12.51 -14.34 -5.31
N ASP A 703 11.21 -14.55 -5.46
CA ASP A 703 10.33 -13.70 -6.27
C ASP A 703 10.24 -12.30 -5.65
N ALA A 704 10.22 -12.18 -4.32
CA ALA A 704 10.26 -10.89 -3.63
C ALA A 704 11.53 -10.10 -3.94
N GLY A 705 12.69 -10.78 -4.04
CA GLY A 705 13.94 -10.15 -4.45
C GLY A 705 13.94 -9.63 -5.89
N TYR A 706 13.14 -10.22 -6.79
CA TYR A 706 12.96 -9.70 -8.15
C TYR A 706 12.16 -8.40 -8.14
N PHE A 707 10.97 -8.39 -7.53
CA PHE A 707 10.11 -7.20 -7.48
C PHE A 707 10.68 -6.06 -6.62
N ALA A 708 11.40 -6.38 -5.54
CA ALA A 708 11.99 -5.37 -4.67
C ALA A 708 13.04 -4.50 -5.38
N LYS A 709 13.68 -4.98 -6.46
CA LYS A 709 14.61 -4.16 -7.24
C LYS A 709 13.90 -2.95 -7.83
N ASP A 710 12.78 -3.18 -8.50
CA ASP A 710 11.99 -2.14 -9.17
C ASP A 710 11.17 -1.31 -8.17
N LEU A 711 10.69 -1.93 -7.08
CA LEU A 711 9.85 -1.27 -6.08
C LEU A 711 10.65 -0.60 -4.95
N SER A 712 11.98 -0.73 -4.92
CA SER A 712 12.85 -0.15 -3.89
C SER A 712 12.74 1.37 -3.82
N VAL A 713 12.56 2.04 -4.97
CA VAL A 713 12.35 3.50 -5.07
C VAL A 713 11.12 3.94 -4.29
N HIS A 714 10.15 3.05 -4.12
CA HIS A 714 8.90 3.26 -3.40
C HIS A 714 8.95 2.78 -1.93
N GLY A 715 10.14 2.40 -1.44
CA GLY A 715 10.33 1.92 -0.06
C GLY A 715 9.78 0.51 0.21
N ILE A 716 9.44 -0.27 -0.82
CA ILE A 716 8.99 -1.65 -0.66
C ILE A 716 10.21 -2.58 -0.65
N THR A 717 10.41 -3.26 0.47
CA THR A 717 11.47 -4.26 0.62
C THR A 717 10.96 -5.67 0.36
N ALA A 718 11.88 -6.61 0.10
CA ALA A 718 11.53 -8.02 -0.07
C ALA A 718 10.83 -8.60 1.18
N ASP A 719 11.23 -8.18 2.39
CA ASP A 719 10.60 -8.63 3.62
C ASP A 719 9.16 -8.11 3.77
N ASN A 720 8.83 -6.93 3.22
CA ASN A 720 7.45 -6.45 3.17
C ASN A 720 6.57 -7.36 2.31
N LEU A 721 7.06 -7.79 1.13
CA LEU A 721 6.31 -8.66 0.20
C LEU A 721 6.10 -10.07 0.77
N VAL A 722 7.10 -10.61 1.46
CA VAL A 722 7.02 -11.93 2.13
C VAL A 722 6.08 -11.86 3.35
N GLY A 723 6.06 -10.73 4.04
CA GLY A 723 5.24 -10.45 5.22
C GLY A 723 3.79 -10.04 4.95
N LEU A 724 3.36 -9.94 3.68
CA LEU A 724 1.99 -9.56 3.33
C LEU A 724 0.95 -10.51 3.95
N LYS A 725 -0.05 -9.92 4.61
CA LYS A 725 -1.19 -10.65 5.19
C LYS A 725 -2.10 -11.20 4.08
N LYS A 726 -2.95 -12.17 4.43
CA LYS A 726 -3.99 -12.68 3.52
C LYS A 726 -4.86 -11.52 3.01
N TYR A 727 -5.24 -11.53 1.74
CA TYR A 727 -6.05 -10.48 1.11
C TYR A 727 -5.42 -9.09 1.07
N HIS A 728 -4.13 -8.96 1.37
CA HIS A 728 -3.37 -7.72 1.17
C HIS A 728 -2.46 -7.90 -0.04
N MET A 729 -2.40 -6.87 -0.88
CA MET A 729 -1.60 -6.84 -2.09
C MET A 729 -0.89 -5.50 -2.25
N VAL A 730 0.25 -5.53 -2.89
CA VAL A 730 0.91 -4.35 -3.47
C VAL A 730 0.49 -4.27 -4.93
N ALA A 731 -0.09 -3.16 -5.33
CA ALA A 731 -0.48 -2.88 -6.70
C ALA A 731 0.49 -1.85 -7.31
N ARG A 732 1.15 -2.22 -8.40
CA ARG A 732 1.88 -1.31 -9.29
C ARG A 732 0.98 -1.02 -10.49
N LEU A 733 0.49 0.21 -10.58
CA LEU A 733 -0.40 0.72 -11.63
C LEU A 733 0.36 1.79 -12.41
N ASP A 734 1.00 1.37 -13.50
CA ASP A 734 1.98 2.19 -14.26
C ASP A 734 3.12 2.69 -13.34
N THR A 735 3.20 4.01 -13.10
CA THR A 735 4.17 4.65 -12.19
C THR A 735 3.69 4.70 -10.74
N CYS A 736 2.38 4.54 -10.50
CA CYS A 736 1.82 4.58 -9.16
C CYS A 736 1.99 3.21 -8.52
N VAL A 737 2.42 3.17 -7.26
CA VAL A 737 2.37 1.95 -6.45
C VAL A 737 1.41 2.23 -5.30
N CYS A 738 0.67 1.22 -4.83
CA CYS A 738 -0.21 1.30 -3.65
C CYS A 738 -0.33 -0.04 -2.92
N THR A 739 -0.52 0.02 -1.60
CA THR A 739 -0.92 -1.17 -0.82
C THR A 739 -2.41 -1.18 -0.66
N LEU A 740 -3.05 -2.29 -1.00
CA LEU A 740 -4.50 -2.44 -0.91
C LEU A 740 -4.90 -3.72 -0.19
N LYS A 741 -6.09 -3.67 0.38
CA LYS A 741 -6.84 -4.84 0.83
C LYS A 741 -7.85 -5.20 -0.26
N THR A 742 -7.80 -6.45 -0.74
CA THR A 742 -8.72 -6.93 -1.78
C THR A 742 -10.15 -6.90 -1.27
N ARG A 743 -11.11 -6.56 -2.13
CA ARG A 743 -12.53 -6.61 -1.76
C ARG A 743 -13.00 -8.05 -1.57
N PRO A 744 -13.83 -8.34 -0.55
CA PRO A 744 -14.52 -9.62 -0.49
C PRO A 744 -15.44 -9.77 -1.71
N LEU A 745 -15.74 -11.02 -2.08
CA LEU A 745 -16.74 -11.27 -3.11
C LEU A 745 -18.12 -10.80 -2.61
N PRO A 746 -18.98 -10.24 -3.47
CA PRO A 746 -20.37 -9.97 -3.16
C PRO A 746 -21.09 -11.23 -2.65
N GLU A 747 -22.21 -11.06 -1.95
CA GLU A 747 -23.05 -12.21 -1.60
C GLU A 747 -23.60 -12.88 -2.87
N PRO A 748 -23.71 -14.22 -2.89
CA PRO A 748 -24.28 -14.93 -4.02
C PRO A 748 -25.76 -14.55 -4.19
N VAL A 749 -26.13 -14.21 -5.43
CA VAL A 749 -27.51 -13.91 -5.84
C VAL A 749 -28.29 -15.21 -6.04
N HIS A 750 -27.62 -16.24 -6.57
CA HIS A 750 -28.22 -17.53 -6.89
C HIS A 750 -27.64 -18.64 -5.99
N THR A 751 -28.54 -19.40 -5.36
CA THR A 751 -28.18 -20.56 -4.52
C THR A 751 -28.27 -21.88 -5.27
N ASP A 752 -29.11 -21.98 -6.32
CA ASP A 752 -29.20 -23.13 -7.21
C ASP A 752 -28.71 -22.77 -8.62
N LEU A 753 -27.63 -23.41 -9.06
CA LEU A 753 -27.02 -23.22 -10.38
C LEU A 753 -27.59 -24.17 -11.44
N ARG A 754 -28.43 -25.14 -11.07
CA ARG A 754 -28.91 -26.21 -11.97
C ARG A 754 -29.68 -25.67 -13.17
N GLY A 755 -30.53 -24.65 -12.97
CA GLY A 755 -31.31 -24.06 -14.07
C GLY A 755 -30.42 -23.45 -15.15
N ILE A 756 -29.37 -22.73 -14.75
CA ILE A 756 -28.41 -22.08 -15.67
C ILE A 756 -27.62 -23.13 -16.47
N ILE A 757 -27.22 -24.19 -15.77
CA ILE A 757 -26.52 -25.33 -16.37
C ILE A 757 -27.41 -26.03 -17.40
N GLN A 758 -28.68 -26.27 -17.07
CA GLN A 758 -29.64 -26.93 -17.95
C GLN A 758 -29.94 -26.11 -19.21
N ASP A 759 -30.05 -24.79 -19.09
CA ASP A 759 -30.18 -23.87 -20.22
C ASP A 759 -28.95 -23.91 -21.15
N SER A 760 -27.75 -24.01 -20.57
CA SER A 760 -26.52 -24.17 -21.33
C SER A 760 -26.50 -25.51 -22.07
N TYR A 761 -26.89 -26.62 -21.42
CA TYR A 761 -26.99 -27.93 -22.06
C TYR A 761 -27.93 -27.92 -23.26
N ARG A 762 -29.10 -27.28 -23.13
CA ARG A 762 -30.09 -27.20 -24.22
C ARG A 762 -29.55 -26.49 -25.46
N LYS A 763 -28.77 -25.42 -25.27
CA LYS A 763 -28.32 -24.54 -26.38
C LYS A 763 -27.01 -25.03 -27.01
N TYR A 764 -26.04 -25.46 -26.18
CA TYR A 764 -24.64 -25.61 -26.59
C TYR A 764 -24.09 -27.05 -26.51
N TYR A 765 -24.87 -28.02 -26.03
CA TYR A 765 -24.42 -29.40 -25.85
C TYR A 765 -25.20 -30.41 -26.67
N THR A 766 -24.65 -31.61 -26.77
CA THR A 766 -25.34 -32.79 -27.29
C THR A 766 -25.24 -33.96 -26.30
N PRO A 767 -26.29 -34.79 -26.13
CA PRO A 767 -26.23 -35.95 -25.25
C PRO A 767 -25.17 -36.98 -25.70
N ALA A 768 -24.33 -37.44 -24.76
CA ALA A 768 -23.25 -38.39 -25.00
C ALA A 768 -23.76 -39.76 -25.52
N LYS A 769 -24.96 -40.18 -25.10
CA LYS A 769 -25.61 -41.44 -25.54
C LYS A 769 -25.90 -41.48 -27.04
N ARG A 770 -26.34 -40.36 -27.64
CA ARG A 770 -26.59 -40.24 -29.10
C ARG A 770 -25.32 -40.55 -29.91
N ARG A 771 -24.14 -40.38 -29.31
CA ARG A 771 -22.85 -40.57 -29.97
C ARG A 771 -22.25 -41.97 -29.83
N ARG A 772 -22.42 -42.65 -28.69
CA ARG A 772 -21.99 -44.07 -28.55
C ARG A 772 -22.64 -44.97 -29.60
N GLN A 773 -23.86 -44.63 -30.03
CA GLN A 773 -24.57 -45.33 -31.10
C GLN A 773 -24.07 -44.94 -32.51
N ALA A 774 -23.76 -43.66 -32.76
CA ALA A 774 -23.20 -43.20 -34.04
C ALA A 774 -21.77 -43.70 -34.31
N GLY A 775 -20.96 -43.95 -33.27
CA GLY A 775 -19.61 -44.52 -33.39
C GLY A 775 -19.56 -46.02 -33.73
N ASN A 776 -20.68 -46.75 -33.56
CA ASN A 776 -20.79 -48.18 -33.82
C ASN A 776 -21.52 -48.53 -35.12
N GLY A 777 -21.99 -47.55 -35.90
CA GLY A 777 -22.81 -47.78 -37.08
C GLY A 777 -22.35 -46.97 -38.28
N SER A 778 -21.75 -47.64 -39.26
CA SER A 778 -21.78 -47.19 -40.64
C SER A 778 -23.23 -47.02 -41.12
N SER A 779 -23.52 -45.87 -41.74
CA SER A 779 -24.68 -45.58 -42.60
C SER A 779 -26.07 -45.92 -42.07
N SER A 780 -26.73 -44.94 -41.43
CA SER A 780 -28.12 -44.52 -41.74
C SER A 780 -28.66 -43.64 -40.59
N ALA A 781 -28.77 -42.34 -40.84
CA ALA A 781 -29.49 -41.43 -39.93
C ALA A 781 -30.29 -40.44 -40.78
N LYS A 782 -31.42 -40.93 -41.30
CA LYS A 782 -32.58 -40.15 -41.75
C LYS A 782 -33.79 -40.94 -41.29
N SER A 783 -34.36 -40.61 -40.13
CA SER A 783 -35.75 -40.91 -39.70
C SER A 783 -36.03 -40.91 -38.17
N ALA A 784 -35.14 -40.44 -37.29
CA ALA A 784 -35.35 -40.55 -35.84
C ALA A 784 -35.53 -39.19 -35.11
N ASP A 785 -36.35 -38.28 -35.67
CA ASP A 785 -36.56 -36.93 -35.11
C ASP A 785 -37.92 -36.70 -34.43
N GLU A 786 -38.82 -37.70 -34.27
CA GLU A 786 -40.18 -37.42 -33.77
C GLU A 786 -40.67 -38.13 -32.49
N GLU A 787 -39.90 -38.99 -31.80
CA GLU A 787 -40.50 -39.86 -30.78
C GLU A 787 -40.11 -39.66 -29.30
N PHE A 788 -39.39 -38.60 -28.91
CA PHE A 788 -38.90 -38.45 -27.52
C PHE A 788 -39.26 -37.14 -26.80
N PHE A 789 -40.32 -36.45 -27.23
CA PHE A 789 -40.79 -35.21 -26.63
C PHE A 789 -42.06 -35.36 -25.76
N TYR A 790 -42.28 -36.51 -25.11
CA TYR A 790 -43.25 -36.61 -24.03
C TYR A 790 -42.82 -37.73 -23.08
N ASP A 791 -42.08 -37.40 -22.03
CA ASP A 791 -42.32 -37.96 -20.69
C ASP A 791 -41.46 -37.22 -19.66
N GLU A 792 -42.09 -36.94 -18.51
CA GLU A 792 -41.60 -36.26 -17.30
C GLU A 792 -41.58 -34.71 -17.35
N PHE A 793 -42.76 -34.16 -17.03
CA PHE A 793 -42.98 -32.80 -16.51
C PHE A 793 -42.51 -32.66 -15.06
#